data_AF-A0AA38SUX9-F1
#
_entry.id   AF-A0AA38SUX9-F1
#
_cell.length_a   1.000
_cell.length_b   1.000
_cell.length_c   1.000
_cell.angle_alpha   90.00
_cell.angle_beta   90.00
_cell.angle_gamma   90.00
#
_symmetry.space_group_name_H-M   'P 1'
#
loop_
_entity.id
_entity.type
_entity.pdbx_description
1 polymer ?
#
loop_
_entity_poly.entity_id
_entity_poly.type
_entity_poly.pdbx_seq_one_letter_code
_entity_poly.pdbx_strand_id
1 'polypeptide(L)'
;MDASKNKLPWLILFLSLIIISGFLTSIFYPTNSTTFIYTNTSIFNLSTFINPTPTPIPHRILSSKKQSNLQKIEADLTEARAAIKKAAASINESIEDRDYVPSGSVYWNPNSFHRSYLEMEKRFKIYVYEEGDPPIFHTAPCYGILGLEGIFINDMEISRFRTKDPEKAHVYFLPFSIITLINYVYIVGSHDWSPMYDTVSDYITVIDHKYPHWNRSQGADHFMLACHDWGPSISKSVPYLFKNSIRALCNANTSEGFKLSRDVSIPEIYLPHGTTEGLLGGPSPSKRTILVFFSGGVHGYIREVLLKHWENKTEDGVKIQKYLPKGDDYYQQVRKSKYCICASGWEVASPRMVEALYMGCVPVLVKDDYAKPFSDVLNWDTFSVDIPTSHIPQLKDILMAIPQRKYLKLQKNGAQVRKHFVLNGPRNILRGAVDDIPVYLGSIRGGNRRRHPSSWVDLRSGMGEAMGQESERGRHKLRKSMDASKHKLPWLIILSLIIISGFLTSIFYPTNSTTFIYTNSSLFNLSTFINPTPIPIPHRILSSKKQSNLQKIEADLTEARAAIKKAAASINESIEDPDYVPSGSVYWNPNSFHRSYLEMEKRFKIYVYEEGDPPIFHTAPCYGILGLEGIFINDMEISRFRTKDPEKAHVYFLPFSIVTLINYVYIVDSHEWTHMFDTVSDYITVIDHKYPHWNRSQGADHFMLACHDWGPIISKSVPYLFKNSIRALCNANTSEGFKLSRDVSIPEIYLPHGTTEGLLGGPSPSNRTILVFFSGGVHGYIREVLLKHWENKTEDGVKIQKYLPKGDDYYEQVRKSKYCICASGWEVASPRMVEALYMGCVPVLVKDDYAKPFGDVLNWDTFSVDIPSSHIPQLKDILMAIPQRKYLKLQKNGAQVRKHFVVNLPPKRYDVFHMILHSIWLRRLDTHIRDINDQS
;
A
#
# COMPACT_ATOMS: atom_id res chain seq x y z
N MET A 1 81.02 16.69 -12.48
CA MET A 1 80.33 15.70 -13.34
C MET A 1 78.85 16.04 -13.29
N ASP A 2 78.42 17.16 -13.89
CA ASP A 2 78.34 17.42 -15.34
C ASP A 2 77.29 16.53 -16.02
N ALA A 3 76.37 17.04 -16.86
CA ALA A 3 76.05 18.44 -17.14
C ALA A 3 74.57 18.61 -17.54
N SER A 4 74.14 19.84 -17.25
CA SER A 4 72.88 20.49 -17.55
C SER A 4 72.48 20.64 -19.04
N LYS A 5 71.19 20.95 -19.24
CA LYS A 5 70.55 21.84 -20.26
C LYS A 5 69.70 21.21 -21.38
N ASN A 6 68.40 21.48 -21.25
CA ASN A 6 67.53 22.20 -22.20
C ASN A 6 67.60 21.88 -23.70
N LYS A 7 66.43 21.63 -24.29
CA LYS A 7 65.77 22.60 -25.21
C LYS A 7 64.32 22.21 -25.55
N LEU A 8 63.45 23.21 -25.56
CA LEU A 8 62.16 23.23 -26.28
C LEU A 8 62.35 24.08 -27.55
N PRO A 9 61.67 23.76 -28.66
CA PRO A 9 60.89 24.77 -29.38
C PRO A 9 59.52 24.21 -29.88
N TRP A 10 58.38 24.91 -29.83
CA TRP A 10 57.96 26.23 -30.36
C TRP A 10 57.39 26.21 -31.80
N LEU A 11 56.35 27.06 -32.00
CA LEU A 11 55.50 27.27 -33.20
C LEU A 11 54.53 26.11 -33.50
N ILE A 12 53.22 26.37 -33.64
CA ILE A 12 52.59 27.31 -34.60
C ILE A 12 51.47 28.18 -33.96
N LEU A 13 51.56 29.50 -34.18
CA LEU A 13 50.52 30.54 -34.37
C LEU A 13 49.22 30.57 -33.52
N PHE A 14 48.70 31.72 -33.05
CA PHE A 14 49.21 33.11 -32.92
C PHE A 14 48.14 33.99 -32.20
N LEU A 15 48.57 35.04 -31.46
CA LEU A 15 47.83 36.29 -31.10
C LEU A 15 46.48 36.13 -30.33
N SER A 16 46.14 36.90 -29.29
CA SER A 16 46.47 38.28 -28.87
C SER A 16 45.94 38.51 -27.43
N LEU A 17 46.37 39.45 -26.57
CA LEU A 17 47.48 40.43 -26.50
C LEU A 17 47.65 40.86 -24.99
N ILE A 18 48.89 40.91 -24.44
CA ILE A 18 49.55 41.92 -23.52
C ILE A 18 48.69 42.60 -22.40
N ILE A 19 49.05 42.81 -21.10
CA ILE A 19 50.20 43.47 -20.40
C ILE A 19 50.19 42.98 -18.92
N ILE A 20 51.20 42.31 -18.35
CA ILE A 20 52.46 42.75 -17.67
C ILE A 20 52.32 43.48 -16.30
N SER A 21 53.15 43.01 -15.35
CA SER A 21 53.51 43.51 -13.99
C SER A 21 52.62 43.07 -12.80
N GLY A 22 53.17 42.64 -11.66
CA GLY A 22 54.58 42.32 -11.40
C GLY A 22 54.88 41.81 -9.98
N PHE A 23 55.61 40.69 -9.92
CA PHE A 23 56.57 40.26 -8.87
C PHE A 23 56.19 40.06 -7.37
N LEU A 24 56.87 39.04 -6.81
CA LEU A 24 57.34 38.85 -5.42
C LEU A 24 56.49 38.09 -4.36
N THR A 25 56.87 36.82 -4.21
CA THR A 25 57.29 36.13 -2.95
C THR A 25 56.29 35.85 -1.80
N SER A 26 55.75 34.62 -1.83
CA SER A 26 56.20 33.47 -0.98
C SER A 26 56.24 33.55 0.57
N ILE A 27 55.40 32.70 1.19
CA ILE A 27 55.60 31.91 2.43
C ILE A 27 55.56 32.66 3.79
N PHE A 28 54.53 32.40 4.62
CA PHE A 28 54.59 31.62 5.88
C PHE A 28 53.24 31.60 6.65
N TYR A 29 52.87 30.42 7.16
CA TYR A 29 51.91 30.16 8.28
C TYR A 29 52.63 30.38 9.64
N PRO A 30 52.02 30.23 10.85
CA PRO A 30 50.61 30.16 11.30
C PRO A 30 50.30 31.03 12.58
N THR A 31 49.20 30.75 13.30
CA THR A 31 48.84 31.15 14.69
C THR A 31 48.30 32.60 14.88
N ASN A 32 47.42 32.93 15.84
CA ASN A 32 46.87 32.20 17.00
C ASN A 32 45.44 32.69 17.41
N SER A 33 44.87 32.06 18.44
CA SER A 33 43.63 32.36 19.21
C SER A 33 43.48 33.84 19.68
N THR A 34 42.36 34.38 20.24
CA THR A 34 41.49 33.85 21.33
C THR A 34 40.23 34.74 21.60
N THR A 35 39.14 34.15 22.11
CA THR A 35 38.05 34.65 23.02
C THR A 35 37.65 36.14 23.18
N PHE A 36 36.33 36.39 23.22
CA PHE A 36 35.59 37.28 24.16
C PHE A 36 34.20 36.65 24.45
N ILE A 37 33.87 36.19 25.67
CA ILE A 37 33.34 36.88 26.87
C ILE A 37 31.85 37.31 26.79
N TYR A 38 31.07 36.82 27.77
CA TYR A 38 29.66 37.09 28.03
C TYR A 38 29.39 38.52 28.55
N THR A 39 28.19 39.04 28.26
CA THR A 39 27.47 39.97 29.14
C THR A 39 26.00 39.54 29.29
N ASN A 40 25.42 39.81 30.45
CA ASN A 40 24.06 39.42 30.86
C ASN A 40 23.28 40.69 31.29
N THR A 41 22.02 40.54 31.72
CA THR A 41 21.04 41.57 32.15
C THR A 41 20.32 42.33 31.02
N SER A 42 19.03 42.73 31.13
CA SER A 42 17.90 42.24 31.95
C SER A 42 16.60 42.96 31.52
N ILE A 43 15.44 42.27 31.60
CA ILE A 43 14.07 42.76 31.87
C ILE A 43 13.60 44.06 31.14
N PHE A 44 12.52 43.98 30.35
CA PHE A 44 11.47 45.01 30.34
C PHE A 44 10.08 44.46 30.02
N ASN A 45 9.05 45.14 30.54
CA ASN A 45 7.66 44.68 30.63
C ASN A 45 6.79 44.99 29.40
N LEU A 46 5.66 44.29 29.32
CA LEU A 46 4.62 44.43 28.29
C LEU A 46 3.65 45.60 28.60
N SER A 47 3.52 46.58 27.70
CA SER A 47 2.32 47.44 27.64
C SER A 47 2.16 48.19 26.31
N THR A 48 0.99 48.00 25.68
CA THR A 48 0.24 48.96 24.83
C THR A 48 1.00 49.86 23.84
N PHE A 49 0.81 49.60 22.54
CA PHE A 49 0.86 50.66 21.52
C PHE A 49 -0.34 50.60 20.57
N ILE A 50 -1.00 51.75 20.44
CA ILE A 50 -2.10 52.04 19.51
C ILE A 50 -1.48 52.52 18.19
N ASN A 51 -1.98 52.06 17.05
CA ASN A 51 -1.53 52.52 15.73
C ASN A 51 -2.04 53.94 15.41
N PRO A 52 -1.17 54.87 14.99
CA PRO A 52 -1.53 55.96 14.10
C PRO A 52 -1.16 55.62 12.63
N THR A 53 -2.07 55.91 11.71
CA THR A 53 -1.84 55.77 10.25
C THR A 53 -0.83 56.81 9.73
N PRO A 54 0.18 56.42 8.93
CA PRO A 54 1.08 57.38 8.28
C PRO A 54 0.54 57.84 6.92
N THR A 55 0.56 59.16 6.68
CA THR A 55 0.41 59.77 5.34
C THR A 55 1.73 59.68 4.55
N PRO A 56 1.69 59.66 3.19
CA PRO A 56 2.86 59.35 2.38
C PRO A 56 3.77 60.57 2.12
N ILE A 57 5.08 60.36 2.23
CA ILE A 57 6.14 61.28 1.75
C ILE A 57 6.87 60.57 0.59
N PRO A 58 7.08 61.21 -0.58
CA PRO A 58 7.59 60.54 -1.77
C PRO A 58 9.13 60.53 -1.92
N HIS A 59 9.59 59.64 -2.81
CA HIS A 59 10.94 59.47 -3.37
C HIS A 59 12.03 58.81 -2.50
N ARG A 60 12.40 57.57 -2.88
CA ARG A 60 13.52 57.37 -3.83
C ARG A 60 13.47 55.97 -4.46
N ILE A 61 13.89 55.86 -5.72
CA ILE A 61 14.04 54.57 -6.41
C ILE A 61 15.20 53.81 -5.76
N LEU A 62 14.89 52.68 -5.13
CA LEU A 62 15.85 51.68 -4.69
C LEU A 62 15.71 50.44 -5.57
N SER A 63 16.82 49.76 -5.83
CA SER A 63 16.88 48.60 -6.71
C SER A 63 15.95 47.47 -6.25
N SER A 64 15.41 46.73 -7.21
CA SER A 64 14.51 45.59 -6.97
C SER A 64 15.24 44.43 -6.30
N LYS A 65 15.36 44.47 -4.97
CA LYS A 65 15.76 43.31 -4.17
C LYS A 65 14.78 42.17 -4.45
N LYS A 66 15.28 41.11 -5.09
CA LYS A 66 14.54 39.88 -5.35
C LYS A 66 14.06 39.30 -4.02
N GLN A 67 12.74 39.25 -3.83
CA GLN A 67 12.09 38.78 -2.61
C GLN A 67 12.54 37.34 -2.28
N SER A 68 12.93 37.11 -1.03
CA SER A 68 13.29 35.76 -0.53
C SER A 68 12.08 34.83 -0.54
N ASN A 69 12.29 33.52 -0.52
CA ASN A 69 11.19 32.56 -0.57
C ASN A 69 10.30 32.65 0.68
N LEU A 70 10.90 32.79 1.87
CA LEU A 70 10.16 33.04 3.12
C LEU A 70 9.27 34.29 3.04
N GLN A 71 9.76 35.39 2.46
CA GLN A 71 8.95 36.59 2.26
C GLN A 71 7.81 36.40 1.26
N LYS A 72 7.87 35.43 0.34
CA LYS A 72 6.75 35.08 -0.54
C LYS A 72 5.73 34.25 0.23
N ILE A 73 6.17 33.23 0.96
CA ILE A 73 5.31 32.39 1.82
C ILE A 73 4.52 33.26 2.80
N GLU A 74 5.16 34.21 3.50
CA GLU A 74 4.43 35.12 4.40
C GLU A 74 3.50 36.10 3.67
N ALA A 75 3.81 36.50 2.44
CA ALA A 75 2.89 37.30 1.63
C ALA A 75 1.66 36.47 1.21
N ASP A 76 1.86 35.23 0.77
CA ASP A 76 0.79 34.28 0.43
C ASP A 76 -0.11 33.95 1.63
N LEU A 77 0.49 33.70 2.80
CA LEU A 77 -0.24 33.51 4.06
C LEU A 77 -0.99 34.78 4.47
N THR A 78 -0.43 35.96 4.25
CA THR A 78 -1.10 37.24 4.53
C THR A 78 -2.31 37.48 3.61
N GLU A 79 -2.20 37.14 2.33
CA GLU A 79 -3.32 37.19 1.38
C GLU A 79 -4.43 36.21 1.79
N ALA A 80 -4.07 34.96 2.15
CA ALA A 80 -5.02 33.97 2.63
C ALA A 80 -5.74 34.44 3.92
N ARG A 81 -4.99 34.94 4.92
CA ARG A 81 -5.57 35.52 6.16
C ARG A 81 -6.54 36.67 5.85
N ALA A 82 -6.21 37.54 4.89
CA ALA A 82 -7.08 38.64 4.47
C ALA A 82 -8.36 38.14 3.77
N ALA A 83 -8.25 37.16 2.88
CA ALA A 83 -9.39 36.53 2.20
C ALA A 83 -10.34 35.84 3.20
N ILE A 84 -9.80 35.08 4.14
CA ILE A 84 -10.56 34.42 5.22
C ILE A 84 -11.29 35.44 6.09
N LYS A 85 -10.61 36.52 6.50
CA LYS A 85 -11.21 37.60 7.30
C LYS A 85 -12.34 38.32 6.55
N LYS A 86 -12.19 38.54 5.24
CA LYS A 86 -13.24 39.10 4.39
C LYS A 86 -14.47 38.17 4.33
N ALA A 87 -14.26 36.88 4.06
CA ALA A 87 -15.34 35.89 3.99
C ALA A 87 -16.07 35.73 5.34
N ALA A 88 -15.33 35.77 6.46
CA ALA A 88 -15.90 35.71 7.82
C ALA A 88 -16.86 36.86 8.13
N ALA A 89 -16.66 38.04 7.53
CA ALA A 89 -17.51 39.22 7.68
C ALA A 89 -18.68 39.28 6.68
N SER A 90 -18.70 38.39 5.68
CA SER A 90 -19.76 38.34 4.67
C SER A 90 -20.93 37.48 5.14
N ILE A 91 -22.15 38.02 5.06
CA ILE A 91 -23.38 37.33 5.46
C ILE A 91 -23.98 36.50 4.30
N ASN A 92 -23.72 36.89 3.04
CA ASN A 92 -24.44 36.37 1.85
C ASN A 92 -23.55 36.08 0.61
N GLU A 93 -22.25 35.85 0.75
CA GLU A 93 -21.39 35.48 -0.39
C GLU A 93 -21.57 33.98 -0.74
N SER A 94 -22.51 33.68 -1.65
CA SER A 94 -22.72 32.32 -2.16
C SER A 94 -21.59 31.92 -3.12
N ILE A 95 -20.58 31.24 -2.58
CA ILE A 95 -19.53 30.61 -3.39
C ILE A 95 -20.11 29.31 -3.98
N GLU A 96 -20.27 29.25 -5.29
CA GLU A 96 -20.57 27.98 -5.97
C GLU A 96 -19.34 27.07 -5.93
N ASP A 97 -19.48 25.94 -5.23
CA ASP A 97 -18.50 24.87 -5.14
C ASP A 97 -19.19 23.57 -5.55
N ARG A 98 -18.60 22.85 -6.52
CA ARG A 98 -19.17 21.62 -7.06
C ARG A 98 -19.06 20.43 -6.10
N ASP A 99 -18.10 20.48 -5.17
CA ASP A 99 -17.80 19.38 -4.27
C ASP A 99 -18.50 19.58 -2.92
N TYR A 100 -18.34 20.74 -2.28
CA TYR A 100 -19.01 21.01 -1.00
C TYR A 100 -19.05 22.47 -0.54
N VAL A 101 -20.25 22.98 -0.26
CA VAL A 101 -20.46 24.24 0.47
C VAL A 101 -20.84 23.94 1.94
N PRO A 102 -20.01 24.30 2.94
CA PRO A 102 -20.38 24.19 4.36
C PRO A 102 -21.50 25.18 4.71
N SER A 103 -22.43 24.78 5.57
CA SER A 103 -23.61 25.58 5.91
C SER A 103 -24.25 25.18 7.24
N GLY A 104 -25.07 26.06 7.79
CA GLY A 104 -25.82 25.82 9.03
C GLY A 104 -24.98 25.94 10.32
N SER A 105 -25.65 25.82 11.47
CA SER A 105 -25.08 26.12 12.79
C SER A 105 -24.05 25.11 13.31
N VAL A 106 -23.65 24.12 12.52
CA VAL A 106 -22.64 23.12 12.93
C VAL A 106 -21.21 23.63 12.81
N TYR A 107 -21.03 24.74 12.08
CA TYR A 107 -19.77 25.48 11.96
C TYR A 107 -19.84 26.74 12.82
N TRP A 108 -18.72 27.17 13.40
CA TRP A 108 -18.64 28.49 14.05
C TRP A 108 -18.82 29.63 13.04
N ASN A 109 -18.19 29.51 11.87
CA ASN A 109 -18.41 30.40 10.72
C ASN A 109 -18.20 29.59 9.41
N PRO A 110 -19.27 29.18 8.70
CA PRO A 110 -19.13 28.34 7.51
C PRO A 110 -18.40 29.05 6.36
N ASN A 111 -18.62 30.35 6.17
CA ASN A 111 -18.01 31.14 5.10
C ASN A 111 -16.48 31.28 5.31
N SER A 112 -16.07 31.51 6.56
CA SER A 112 -14.66 31.55 6.95
C SER A 112 -13.98 30.19 6.75
N PHE A 113 -14.63 29.10 7.17
CA PHE A 113 -14.11 27.74 6.97
C PHE A 113 -13.99 27.39 5.48
N HIS A 114 -15.03 27.64 4.66
CA HIS A 114 -14.98 27.38 3.22
C HIS A 114 -13.84 28.12 2.55
N ARG A 115 -13.71 29.43 2.82
CA ARG A 115 -12.62 30.24 2.27
C ARG A 115 -11.25 29.74 2.73
N SER A 116 -11.11 29.35 3.99
CA SER A 116 -9.85 28.81 4.52
C SER A 116 -9.45 27.51 3.83
N TYR A 117 -10.42 26.63 3.58
CA TYR A 117 -10.20 25.37 2.86
C TYR A 117 -9.79 25.63 1.40
N LEU A 118 -10.47 26.54 0.69
CA LEU A 118 -10.12 26.88 -0.70
C LEU A 118 -8.74 27.54 -0.83
N GLU A 119 -8.33 28.43 0.09
CA GLU A 119 -6.98 29.00 0.08
C GLU A 119 -5.92 27.94 0.42
N MET A 120 -6.23 26.98 1.30
CA MET A 120 -5.36 25.82 1.57
C MET A 120 -5.19 24.97 0.31
N GLU A 121 -6.26 24.59 -0.38
CA GLU A 121 -6.18 23.81 -1.63
C GLU A 121 -5.39 24.52 -2.73
N LYS A 122 -5.50 25.85 -2.81
CA LYS A 122 -4.80 26.70 -3.78
C LYS A 122 -3.30 26.81 -3.50
N ARG A 123 -2.89 26.96 -2.24
CA ARG A 123 -1.52 27.41 -1.88
C ARG A 123 -0.71 26.42 -1.05
N PHE A 124 -1.35 25.66 -0.16
CA PHE A 124 -0.65 24.97 0.91
C PHE A 124 0.32 23.91 0.39
N LYS A 125 1.53 23.89 0.96
CA LYS A 125 2.58 22.94 0.62
C LYS A 125 3.27 22.42 1.87
N ILE A 126 3.51 21.12 1.90
CA ILE A 126 4.15 20.38 2.99
C ILE A 126 5.44 19.77 2.45
N TYR A 127 6.58 20.02 3.09
CA TYR A 127 7.76 19.19 2.86
C TYR A 127 7.73 18.03 3.86
N VAL A 128 7.98 16.82 3.38
CA VAL A 128 8.17 15.64 4.24
C VAL A 128 9.67 15.40 4.28
N TYR A 129 10.26 15.38 5.47
CA TYR A 129 11.67 15.03 5.63
C TYR A 129 11.94 13.61 5.13
N GLU A 130 13.07 13.39 4.47
CA GLU A 130 13.43 12.11 3.83
C GLU A 130 14.33 11.25 4.73
N GLU A 131 14.63 11.75 5.93
CA GLU A 131 15.51 11.10 6.91
C GLU A 131 14.76 10.06 7.74
N GLY A 132 15.53 9.04 8.14
CA GLY A 132 15.08 8.02 9.06
C GLY A 132 14.59 6.76 8.33
N ASP A 133 14.97 5.61 8.85
CA ASP A 133 14.70 4.33 8.19
C ASP A 133 13.34 3.73 8.63
N PRO A 134 12.61 3.06 7.73
CA PRO A 134 11.61 2.07 8.12
C PRO A 134 12.21 1.02 9.07
N PRO A 135 11.47 0.52 10.07
CA PRO A 135 10.04 0.71 10.32
C PRO A 135 9.66 1.98 11.10
N ILE A 136 10.64 2.75 11.60
CA ILE A 136 10.35 3.83 12.56
C ILE A 136 9.78 5.06 11.84
N PHE A 137 10.32 5.33 10.66
CA PHE A 137 9.96 6.47 9.81
C PHE A 137 9.27 6.02 8.53
N HIS A 138 8.49 6.91 7.91
CA HIS A 138 7.79 6.75 6.63
C HIS A 138 6.80 5.58 6.52
N THR A 139 6.59 4.80 7.58
CA THR A 139 5.81 3.56 7.57
C THR A 139 5.07 3.39 8.88
N ALA A 140 3.80 2.96 8.82
CA ALA A 140 3.01 2.59 10.00
C ALA A 140 1.76 1.75 9.65
N PRO A 141 1.18 1.01 10.63
CA PRO A 141 -0.03 0.22 10.41
C PRO A 141 -1.23 1.07 9.96
N CYS A 142 -1.91 0.63 8.89
CA CYS A 142 -3.01 1.37 8.24
C CYS A 142 -4.43 0.96 8.69
N TYR A 143 -4.58 0.26 9.81
CA TYR A 143 -5.85 -0.24 10.35
C TYR A 143 -5.72 -0.44 11.88
N GLY A 144 -6.81 -0.84 12.54
CA GLY A 144 -6.95 -0.84 14.00
C GLY A 144 -7.32 0.55 14.55
N ILE A 145 -7.17 0.73 15.87
CA ILE A 145 -7.50 1.99 16.56
C ILE A 145 -6.52 3.12 16.24
N LEU A 146 -5.29 2.77 15.84
CA LEU A 146 -4.23 3.71 15.47
C LEU A 146 -4.01 3.77 13.95
N GLY A 147 -4.86 3.12 13.15
CA GLY A 147 -4.70 3.01 11.71
C GLY A 147 -4.70 4.35 10.96
N LEU A 148 -5.28 5.39 11.56
CA LEU A 148 -5.23 6.76 11.03
C LEU A 148 -3.80 7.30 10.95
N GLU A 149 -2.90 6.89 11.85
CA GLU A 149 -1.50 7.33 11.88
C GLU A 149 -0.75 6.80 10.64
N GLY A 150 -0.87 5.51 10.35
CA GLY A 150 -0.28 4.91 9.15
C GLY A 150 -0.94 5.35 7.85
N ILE A 151 -2.26 5.51 7.81
CA ILE A 151 -2.93 6.09 6.64
C ILE A 151 -2.42 7.50 6.38
N PHE A 152 -2.30 8.35 7.40
CA PHE A 152 -1.82 9.72 7.21
C PHE A 152 -0.37 9.77 6.75
N ILE A 153 0.53 8.97 7.34
CA ILE A 153 1.94 8.91 6.92
C ILE A 153 2.04 8.47 5.46
N ASN A 154 1.36 7.39 5.08
CA ASN A 154 1.38 6.88 3.70
C ASN A 154 0.70 7.84 2.71
N ASP A 155 -0.41 8.48 3.09
CA ASP A 155 -1.11 9.46 2.25
C ASP A 155 -0.29 10.75 2.08
N MET A 156 0.52 11.16 3.07
CA MET A 156 1.43 12.31 2.94
C MET A 156 2.50 12.09 1.87
N GLU A 157 3.02 10.87 1.71
CA GLU A 157 3.98 10.55 0.66
C GLU A 157 3.41 10.82 -0.74
N ILE A 158 2.10 10.59 -0.93
CA ILE A 158 1.42 10.63 -2.24
C ILE A 158 0.51 11.86 -2.42
N SER A 159 0.46 12.74 -1.44
CA SER A 159 -0.45 13.89 -1.36
C SER A 159 -0.09 15.00 -2.35
N ARG A 160 -1.10 15.59 -3.02
CA ARG A 160 -0.94 16.83 -3.84
C ARG A 160 -0.45 18.05 -3.05
N PHE A 161 -0.48 17.99 -1.73
CA PHE A 161 0.06 19.01 -0.84
C PHE A 161 1.57 18.84 -0.63
N ARG A 162 2.16 17.67 -0.90
CA ARG A 162 3.60 17.45 -0.81
C ARG A 162 4.36 18.33 -1.81
N THR A 163 5.50 18.84 -1.40
CA THR A 163 6.53 19.45 -2.26
C THR A 163 7.86 18.73 -2.04
N LYS A 164 8.59 18.44 -3.13
CA LYS A 164 10.01 18.01 -3.05
C LYS A 164 10.97 19.19 -2.85
N ASP A 165 10.47 20.42 -2.96
CA ASP A 165 11.23 21.66 -2.76
C ASP A 165 10.91 22.24 -1.37
N PRO A 166 11.83 22.17 -0.38
CA PRO A 166 11.60 22.65 0.98
C PRO A 166 11.50 24.18 1.08
N GLU A 167 12.01 24.92 0.09
CA GLU A 167 11.91 26.39 0.03
C GLU A 167 10.50 26.87 -0.36
N LYS A 168 9.63 25.97 -0.84
CA LYS A 168 8.21 26.23 -1.14
C LYS A 168 7.26 25.75 -0.05
N ALA A 169 7.77 25.11 0.99
CA ALA A 169 6.95 24.53 2.04
C ALA A 169 6.43 25.59 3.02
N HIS A 170 5.16 25.45 3.40
CA HIS A 170 4.51 26.25 4.42
C HIS A 170 4.68 25.60 5.81
N VAL A 171 4.77 24.27 5.84
CA VAL A 171 5.07 23.47 7.04
C VAL A 171 5.92 22.24 6.67
N TYR A 172 6.58 21.66 7.66
CA TYR A 172 7.45 20.48 7.53
C TYR A 172 6.91 19.32 8.37
N PHE A 173 6.72 18.15 7.75
CA PHE A 173 6.23 16.95 8.42
C PHE A 173 7.39 16.07 8.92
N LEU A 174 7.27 15.60 10.17
CA LEU A 174 8.16 14.63 10.80
C LEU A 174 7.51 13.23 10.71
N PRO A 175 7.94 12.34 9.79
CA PRO A 175 7.21 11.12 9.43
C PRO A 175 7.52 9.92 10.34
N PHE A 176 7.75 10.12 11.64
CA PHE A 176 7.91 9.03 12.60
C PHE A 176 6.57 8.56 13.17
N SER A 177 6.44 7.25 13.44
CA SER A 177 5.26 6.69 14.11
C SER A 177 5.55 6.31 15.56
N ILE A 178 4.63 6.64 16.45
CA ILE A 178 4.70 6.22 17.85
C ILE A 178 4.48 4.72 17.97
N ILE A 179 3.63 4.15 17.11
CA ILE A 179 3.33 2.71 17.09
C ILE A 179 4.59 1.91 16.78
N THR A 180 5.39 2.37 15.81
CA THR A 180 6.60 1.65 15.38
C THR A 180 7.76 1.88 16.34
N LEU A 181 7.88 3.06 16.96
CA LEU A 181 8.74 3.26 18.14
C LEU A 181 8.42 2.26 19.27
N ILE A 182 7.14 2.05 19.58
CA ILE A 182 6.72 1.09 20.61
C ILE A 182 7.04 -0.36 20.21
N ASN A 183 6.85 -0.72 18.94
CA ASN A 183 7.07 -2.10 18.49
C ASN A 183 8.54 -2.47 18.28
N TYR A 184 9.42 -1.50 17.97
CA TYR A 184 10.81 -1.77 17.56
C TYR A 184 11.89 -1.15 18.45
N VAL A 185 11.55 -0.15 19.26
CA VAL A 185 12.51 0.58 20.13
C VAL A 185 12.20 0.37 21.61
N TYR A 186 10.92 0.35 22.02
CA TYR A 186 10.55 0.11 23.41
C TYR A 186 10.77 -1.35 23.84
N ILE A 187 11.49 -1.54 24.94
CA ILE A 187 11.71 -2.86 25.53
C ILE A 187 10.51 -3.21 26.41
N VAL A 188 9.65 -4.12 25.94
CA VAL A 188 8.42 -4.52 26.62
C VAL A 188 8.71 -4.96 28.07
N GLY A 189 8.06 -4.28 29.02
CA GLY A 189 8.18 -4.55 30.45
C GLY A 189 9.33 -3.82 31.17
N SER A 190 10.22 -3.13 30.44
CA SER A 190 11.29 -2.31 31.06
C SER A 190 10.75 -1.15 31.90
N HIS A 191 9.61 -0.57 31.50
CA HIS A 191 9.11 0.74 31.96
C HIS A 191 10.09 1.89 31.68
N ASP A 192 11.11 1.67 30.86
CA ASP A 192 12.08 2.66 30.41
C ASP A 192 11.72 3.14 29.00
N TRP A 193 11.58 4.46 28.86
CA TRP A 193 11.14 5.12 27.64
C TRP A 193 12.29 5.90 26.98
N SER A 194 13.46 6.01 27.63
CA SER A 194 14.62 6.72 27.11
C SER A 194 15.00 6.29 25.69
N PRO A 195 15.02 4.99 25.32
CA PRO A 195 15.33 4.58 23.94
C PRO A 195 14.46 5.25 22.87
N MET A 196 13.16 5.46 23.14
CA MET A 196 12.27 6.17 22.21
C MET A 196 12.50 7.68 22.20
N TYR A 197 12.78 8.27 23.37
CA TYR A 197 13.09 9.70 23.49
C TYR A 197 14.40 10.04 22.76
N ASP A 198 15.43 9.24 22.98
CA ASP A 198 16.74 9.35 22.34
C ASP A 198 16.59 9.21 20.82
N THR A 199 15.84 8.21 20.33
CA THR A 199 15.57 8.04 18.88
C THR A 199 14.95 9.28 18.23
N VAL A 200 13.96 9.91 18.87
CA VAL A 200 13.31 11.12 18.32
C VAL A 200 14.20 12.37 18.48
N SER A 201 15.02 12.43 19.53
CA SER A 201 15.99 13.51 19.76
C SER A 201 17.14 13.46 18.74
N ASP A 202 17.69 12.28 18.50
CA ASP A 202 18.74 12.04 17.50
C ASP A 202 18.22 12.34 16.09
N TYR A 203 16.99 11.92 15.78
CA TYR A 203 16.33 12.27 14.53
C TYR A 203 16.25 13.78 14.31
N ILE A 204 15.74 14.53 15.29
CA ILE A 204 15.65 16.00 15.21
C ILE A 204 17.04 16.63 15.11
N THR A 205 18.06 16.04 15.74
CA THR A 205 19.46 16.50 15.61
C THR A 205 19.99 16.31 14.18
N VAL A 206 19.65 15.20 13.50
CA VAL A 206 19.97 15.00 12.08
C VAL A 206 19.25 16.03 11.20
N ILE A 207 17.96 16.26 11.43
CA ILE A 207 17.18 17.27 10.70
C ILE A 207 17.79 18.67 10.87
N ASP A 208 18.14 19.05 12.10
CA ASP A 208 18.66 20.38 12.40
C ASP A 208 20.03 20.66 11.78
N HIS A 209 20.91 19.66 11.77
CA HIS A 209 22.21 19.75 11.11
C HIS A 209 22.11 19.73 9.57
N LYS A 210 21.15 19.01 9.00
CA LYS A 210 21.02 18.87 7.54
C LYS A 210 20.21 20.01 6.90
N TYR A 211 19.25 20.61 7.59
CA TYR A 211 18.33 21.60 7.03
C TYR A 211 18.26 22.90 7.86
N PRO A 212 18.45 24.08 7.22
CA PRO A 212 18.31 25.37 7.92
C PRO A 212 16.88 25.66 8.41
N HIS A 213 15.91 24.88 7.96
CA HIS A 213 14.48 25.04 8.20
C HIS A 213 14.09 24.82 9.66
N TRP A 214 14.68 23.84 10.37
CA TRP A 214 14.41 23.64 11.79
C TRP A 214 14.95 24.81 12.61
N ASN A 215 16.24 25.13 12.46
CA ASN A 215 16.89 26.26 13.13
C ASN A 215 16.22 27.62 12.86
N ARG A 216 15.66 27.85 11.66
CA ARG A 216 14.92 29.07 11.29
C ARG A 216 13.76 29.38 12.23
N SER A 217 13.02 28.36 12.65
CA SER A 217 11.78 28.48 13.42
C SER A 217 11.88 27.88 14.83
N GLN A 218 13.02 27.24 15.15
CA GLN A 218 13.16 26.29 16.25
C GLN A 218 12.03 25.24 16.26
N GLY A 219 11.70 24.69 15.09
CA GLY A 219 10.66 23.70 14.91
C GLY A 219 9.22 24.23 14.90
N ALA A 220 8.98 25.55 14.87
CA ALA A 220 7.62 26.12 14.99
C ALA A 220 6.75 25.97 13.72
N ASP A 221 7.35 25.81 12.55
CA ASP A 221 6.68 25.44 11.29
C ASP A 221 6.74 23.92 11.02
N HIS A 222 7.13 23.13 12.02
CA HIS A 222 7.19 21.66 11.96
C HIS A 222 5.98 21.06 12.64
N PHE A 223 5.54 19.92 12.13
CA PHE A 223 4.49 19.13 12.78
C PHE A 223 4.79 17.64 12.84
N MET A 224 4.32 17.02 13.91
CA MET A 224 4.23 15.57 14.07
C MET A 224 2.76 15.14 14.12
N LEU A 225 2.50 13.86 13.86
CA LEU A 225 1.19 13.24 14.12
C LEU A 225 1.35 12.03 15.04
N ALA A 226 0.48 11.90 16.03
CA ALA A 226 0.40 10.70 16.87
C ALA A 226 -1.02 10.44 17.35
N CYS A 227 -1.46 9.19 17.27
CA CYS A 227 -2.72 8.76 17.85
C CYS A 227 -2.60 7.88 19.09
N HIS A 228 -1.44 7.27 19.33
CA HIS A 228 -1.16 6.63 20.62
C HIS A 228 -1.09 7.68 21.75
N ASP A 229 -1.57 7.33 22.93
CA ASP A 229 -1.52 8.15 24.15
C ASP A 229 -0.10 8.48 24.64
N TRP A 230 0.93 7.83 24.08
CA TRP A 230 2.34 8.06 24.37
C TRP A 230 2.94 9.24 23.58
N GLY A 231 2.26 9.70 22.51
CA GLY A 231 2.67 10.84 21.69
C GLY A 231 2.94 12.13 22.48
N PRO A 232 2.03 12.57 23.38
CA PRO A 232 2.27 13.70 24.29
C PRO A 232 3.58 13.56 25.09
N SER A 233 3.82 12.40 25.72
CA SER A 233 5.01 12.12 26.53
C SER A 233 6.30 12.10 25.72
N ILE A 234 6.30 11.47 24.55
CA ILE A 234 7.45 11.46 23.63
C ILE A 234 7.75 12.88 23.14
N SER A 235 6.72 13.65 22.74
CA SER A 235 6.90 15.04 22.34
C SER A 235 7.52 15.89 23.46
N LYS A 236 7.08 15.67 24.71
CA LYS A 236 7.52 16.40 25.92
C LYS A 236 9.00 16.22 26.25
N SER A 237 9.56 15.07 25.89
CA SER A 237 10.96 14.74 26.16
C SER A 237 11.93 15.42 25.19
N VAL A 238 11.45 15.98 24.06
CA VAL A 238 12.27 16.75 23.11
C VAL A 238 11.91 18.25 23.19
N PRO A 239 12.79 19.11 23.73
CA PRO A 239 12.41 20.46 24.19
C PRO A 239 11.68 21.34 23.18
N TYR A 240 12.14 21.38 21.92
CA TYR A 240 11.53 22.23 20.89
C TYR A 240 10.29 21.59 20.23
N LEU A 241 10.24 20.26 20.15
CA LEU A 241 9.07 19.52 19.64
C LEU A 241 7.84 19.74 20.52
N PHE A 242 8.00 19.78 21.85
CA PHE A 242 6.91 20.12 22.77
C PHE A 242 6.58 21.62 22.76
N LYS A 243 7.60 22.47 22.79
CA LYS A 243 7.47 23.90 23.09
C LYS A 243 7.07 24.74 21.87
N ASN A 244 7.50 24.37 20.67
CA ASN A 244 7.35 25.18 19.47
C ASN A 244 6.55 24.49 18.37
N SER A 245 6.76 23.18 18.14
CA SER A 245 6.11 22.47 17.02
C SER A 245 4.61 22.27 17.18
N ILE A 246 3.94 22.16 16.03
CA ILE A 246 2.52 21.79 15.92
C ILE A 246 2.40 20.29 16.20
N ARG A 247 1.58 19.89 17.18
CA ARG A 247 1.33 18.48 17.44
C ARG A 247 -0.09 18.12 17.00
N ALA A 248 -0.22 17.27 15.98
CA ALA A 248 -1.50 16.67 15.60
C ALA A 248 -1.72 15.41 16.46
N LEU A 249 -2.61 15.50 17.45
CA LEU A 249 -2.75 14.47 18.49
C LEU A 249 -4.19 13.95 18.57
N CYS A 250 -4.36 12.62 18.60
CA CYS A 250 -5.65 12.04 19.02
C CYS A 250 -5.88 12.25 20.53
N ASN A 251 -4.83 12.04 21.36
CA ASN A 251 -4.86 12.31 22.81
C ASN A 251 -4.65 13.81 23.09
N ALA A 252 -5.64 14.62 22.75
CA ALA A 252 -5.60 16.08 22.85
C ALA A 252 -6.07 16.60 24.23
N ASN A 253 -5.27 16.39 25.28
CA ASN A 253 -5.59 16.79 26.66
C ASN A 253 -4.90 18.12 27.05
N THR A 254 -5.68 19.16 27.39
CA THR A 254 -5.12 20.47 27.77
C THR A 254 -4.36 20.45 29.09
N SER A 255 -4.72 19.56 30.03
CA SER A 255 -4.02 19.37 31.31
C SER A 255 -2.63 18.72 31.12
N GLU A 256 -2.46 17.88 30.08
CA GLU A 256 -1.16 17.33 29.66
C GLU A 256 -0.32 18.32 28.83
N GLY A 257 -0.85 19.54 28.62
CA GLY A 257 -0.16 20.63 27.96
C GLY A 257 -0.47 20.78 26.47
N PHE A 258 -1.53 20.17 25.94
CA PHE A 258 -2.06 20.47 24.61
C PHE A 258 -2.43 21.97 24.50
N LYS A 259 -2.04 22.63 23.41
CA LYS A 259 -2.23 24.07 23.19
C LYS A 259 -3.18 24.34 22.02
N LEU A 260 -4.44 24.67 22.34
CA LEU A 260 -5.50 25.02 21.37
C LEU A 260 -5.11 26.08 20.31
N SER A 261 -4.13 26.94 20.59
CA SER A 261 -3.66 27.99 19.67
C SER A 261 -2.57 27.53 18.69
N ARG A 262 -2.16 26.25 18.72
CA ARG A 262 -0.97 25.74 18.01
C ARG A 262 -1.10 24.26 17.62
N ASP A 263 -1.50 23.42 18.56
CA ASP A 263 -1.67 21.98 18.37
C ASP A 263 -3.02 21.68 17.70
N VAL A 264 -3.10 20.56 16.98
CA VAL A 264 -4.29 20.14 16.24
C VAL A 264 -4.90 18.91 16.90
N SER A 265 -6.19 18.96 17.24
CA SER A 265 -6.92 17.79 17.72
C SER A 265 -7.49 17.02 16.55
N ILE A 266 -7.06 15.78 16.39
CA ILE A 266 -7.51 14.86 15.33
C ILE A 266 -8.37 13.75 15.94
N PRO A 267 -9.33 13.19 15.18
CA PRO A 267 -10.20 12.14 15.70
C PRO A 267 -9.46 10.81 15.81
N GLU A 268 -9.57 10.15 16.96
CA GLU A 268 -9.29 8.72 17.02
C GLU A 268 -10.42 7.97 16.31
N ILE A 269 -10.05 7.18 15.29
CA ILE A 269 -11.01 6.41 14.49
C ILE A 269 -10.62 4.94 14.62
N TYR A 270 -11.52 4.13 15.17
CA TYR A 270 -11.36 2.68 15.07
C TYR A 270 -11.64 2.27 13.64
N LEU A 271 -10.56 1.92 12.93
CA LEU A 271 -10.58 1.42 11.58
C LEU A 271 -10.28 -0.07 11.62
N PRO A 272 -11.23 -0.96 12.01
CA PRO A 272 -10.99 -2.42 11.99
C PRO A 272 -10.53 -2.93 10.61
N HIS A 273 -10.70 -2.07 9.61
CA HIS A 273 -10.74 -2.35 8.20
C HIS A 273 -9.97 -1.30 7.37
N GLY A 274 -9.16 -0.43 7.98
CA GLY A 274 -8.45 0.66 7.27
C GLY A 274 -9.36 1.64 6.53
N THR A 275 -10.69 1.55 6.71
CA THR A 275 -11.71 2.35 6.05
C THR A 275 -12.95 2.45 6.92
N THR A 276 -13.85 3.36 6.57
CA THR A 276 -15.09 3.65 7.31
C THR A 276 -16.34 2.98 6.72
N GLU A 277 -16.18 2.19 5.66
CA GLU A 277 -17.27 1.41 5.07
C GLU A 277 -17.89 0.41 6.08
N GLY A 278 -19.18 0.11 5.94
CA GLY A 278 -19.93 -0.76 6.87
C GLY A 278 -20.28 -0.11 8.22
N LEU A 279 -19.53 0.91 8.64
CA LEU A 279 -19.78 1.65 9.88
C LEU A 279 -20.86 2.74 9.70
N LEU A 280 -20.97 3.33 8.51
CA LEU A 280 -21.88 4.44 8.25
C LEU A 280 -23.36 4.01 8.23
N GLY A 281 -24.21 4.81 8.87
CA GLY A 281 -25.66 4.69 8.81
C GLY A 281 -26.30 4.04 10.04
N GLY A 282 -27.59 4.28 10.20
CA GLY A 282 -28.39 3.79 11.32
C GLY A 282 -29.88 4.11 11.15
N PRO A 283 -30.74 3.56 12.01
CA PRO A 283 -32.17 3.73 11.91
C PRO A 283 -32.60 5.18 12.23
N SER A 284 -33.80 5.53 11.74
CA SER A 284 -34.46 6.81 12.02
C SER A 284 -34.58 7.05 13.54
N PRO A 285 -34.62 8.31 14.01
CA PRO A 285 -34.69 8.62 15.45
C PRO A 285 -35.87 7.97 16.17
N SER A 286 -36.99 7.75 15.46
CA SER A 286 -38.18 7.04 15.97
C SER A 286 -37.99 5.54 16.21
N LYS A 287 -36.97 4.92 15.62
CA LYS A 287 -36.69 3.47 15.71
C LYS A 287 -35.60 3.14 16.74
N ARG A 288 -35.13 4.13 17.53
CA ARG A 288 -34.10 3.97 18.56
C ARG A 288 -34.74 3.69 19.92
N THR A 289 -34.64 2.45 20.36
CA THR A 289 -35.30 1.92 21.56
C THR A 289 -34.48 2.04 22.83
N ILE A 290 -33.16 2.20 22.73
CA ILE A 290 -32.28 2.40 23.90
C ILE A 290 -32.11 3.91 24.10
N LEU A 291 -32.30 4.41 25.33
CA LEU A 291 -32.05 5.81 25.67
C LEU A 291 -30.55 6.09 25.60
N VAL A 292 -29.74 5.36 26.36
CA VAL A 292 -28.29 5.58 26.43
C VAL A 292 -27.52 4.26 26.53
N PHE A 293 -26.40 4.19 25.79
CA PHE A 293 -25.56 3.00 25.72
C PHE A 293 -24.08 3.28 26.01
N PHE A 294 -23.46 2.34 26.72
CA PHE A 294 -22.02 2.20 26.91
C PHE A 294 -21.65 0.72 27.04
N SER A 295 -20.56 0.31 26.36
CA SER A 295 -19.85 -0.91 26.71
C SER A 295 -18.34 -0.69 26.63
N GLY A 296 -17.63 -1.10 27.68
CA GLY A 296 -16.17 -0.99 27.72
C GLY A 296 -15.57 -1.31 29.09
N GLY A 297 -14.34 -1.83 29.08
CA GLY A 297 -13.59 -2.13 30.30
C GLY A 297 -13.34 -0.93 31.22
N VAL A 298 -13.08 -1.21 32.49
CA VAL A 298 -12.46 -0.27 33.42
C VAL A 298 -11.07 0.08 32.88
N HIS A 299 -10.90 1.33 32.45
CA HIS A 299 -9.71 1.86 31.78
C HIS A 299 -9.76 3.37 31.98
N GLY A 300 -8.88 3.90 32.82
CA GLY A 300 -8.99 5.26 33.37
C GLY A 300 -10.11 5.45 34.40
N TYR A 301 -9.96 6.50 35.21
CA TYR A 301 -10.80 6.75 36.38
C TYR A 301 -12.27 7.07 36.04
N ILE A 302 -12.54 7.75 34.92
CA ILE A 302 -13.91 8.10 34.51
C ILE A 302 -14.74 6.84 34.25
N ARG A 303 -14.18 5.82 33.59
CA ARG A 303 -14.87 4.54 33.34
C ARG A 303 -15.07 3.75 34.63
N GLU A 304 -14.15 3.84 35.59
CA GLU A 304 -14.34 3.26 36.92
C GLU A 304 -15.55 3.88 37.63
N VAL A 305 -15.63 5.22 37.70
CA VAL A 305 -16.77 5.95 38.31
C VAL A 305 -18.09 5.62 37.58
N LEU A 306 -18.07 5.58 36.25
CA LEU A 306 -19.23 5.25 35.42
C LEU A 306 -19.77 3.84 35.72
N LEU A 307 -18.90 2.82 35.66
CA LEU A 307 -19.30 1.43 35.88
C LEU A 307 -19.69 1.17 37.34
N LYS A 308 -18.93 1.70 38.30
CA LYS A 308 -19.23 1.60 39.74
C LYS A 308 -20.63 2.14 40.09
N HIS A 309 -21.11 3.16 39.38
CA HIS A 309 -22.45 3.72 39.59
C HIS A 309 -23.55 2.98 38.81
N TRP A 310 -23.29 2.59 37.55
CA TRP A 310 -24.34 2.17 36.61
C TRP A 310 -24.37 0.69 36.25
N GLU A 311 -23.27 -0.07 36.38
CA GLU A 311 -23.17 -1.44 35.83
C GLU A 311 -24.22 -2.41 36.38
N ASN A 312 -24.56 -2.29 37.67
CA ASN A 312 -25.55 -3.15 38.33
C ASN A 312 -26.98 -2.54 38.37
N LYS A 313 -27.22 -1.41 37.68
CA LYS A 313 -28.52 -0.74 37.68
C LYS A 313 -29.41 -1.22 36.52
N THR A 314 -30.53 -1.84 36.85
CA THR A 314 -31.59 -2.19 35.88
C THR A 314 -32.57 -1.03 35.71
N GLU A 315 -32.20 -0.04 34.89
CA GLU A 315 -33.05 1.12 34.60
C GLU A 315 -33.52 1.13 33.14
N ASP A 316 -34.82 1.42 32.92
CA ASP A 316 -35.38 1.41 31.56
C ASP A 316 -34.63 2.38 30.62
N GLY A 317 -34.39 1.91 29.40
CA GLY A 317 -33.62 2.57 28.36
C GLY A 317 -32.11 2.70 28.61
N VAL A 318 -31.58 2.39 29.80
CA VAL A 318 -30.14 2.51 30.13
C VAL A 318 -29.43 1.19 29.94
N LYS A 319 -28.33 1.19 29.17
CA LYS A 319 -27.43 0.04 29.01
C LYS A 319 -25.97 0.45 29.20
N ILE A 320 -25.45 0.32 30.40
CA ILE A 320 -24.06 0.68 30.76
C ILE A 320 -23.43 -0.52 31.45
N GLN A 321 -22.38 -1.11 30.88
CA GLN A 321 -21.80 -2.37 31.35
C GLN A 321 -20.35 -2.54 30.89
N LYS A 322 -19.56 -3.37 31.58
CA LYS A 322 -18.16 -3.63 31.22
C LYS A 322 -18.02 -4.43 29.93
N TYR A 323 -18.86 -5.46 29.76
CA TYR A 323 -18.87 -6.38 28.61
C TYR A 323 -20.28 -6.59 28.07
N LEU A 324 -20.41 -6.84 26.76
CA LEU A 324 -21.67 -7.24 26.15
C LEU A 324 -22.04 -8.69 26.52
N PRO A 325 -23.34 -9.00 26.69
CA PRO A 325 -23.82 -10.38 26.73
C PRO A 325 -23.37 -11.18 25.51
N LYS A 326 -23.11 -12.48 25.71
CA LYS A 326 -22.66 -13.37 24.64
C LYS A 326 -23.71 -13.44 23.52
N GLY A 327 -23.36 -12.96 22.33
CA GLY A 327 -24.23 -12.93 21.14
C GLY A 327 -24.81 -11.54 20.81
N ASP A 328 -24.65 -10.54 21.68
CA ASP A 328 -25.00 -9.15 21.36
C ASP A 328 -23.94 -8.50 20.46
N ASP A 329 -24.37 -7.89 19.35
CA ASP A 329 -23.50 -7.09 18.47
C ASP A 329 -23.42 -5.63 18.96
N TYR A 330 -22.20 -5.15 19.19
CA TYR A 330 -21.92 -3.80 19.69
C TYR A 330 -22.51 -2.71 18.80
N TYR A 331 -22.26 -2.77 17.49
CA TYR A 331 -22.72 -1.77 16.54
C TYR A 331 -24.24 -1.75 16.37
N GLN A 332 -24.92 -2.89 16.56
CA GLN A 332 -26.38 -2.94 16.63
C GLN A 332 -26.92 -2.28 17.90
N GLN A 333 -26.25 -2.37 19.05
CA GLN A 333 -26.65 -1.60 20.24
C GLN A 333 -26.45 -0.09 20.00
N VAL A 334 -25.31 0.34 19.44
CA VAL A 334 -25.06 1.75 19.05
C VAL A 334 -26.13 2.27 18.09
N ARG A 335 -26.48 1.50 17.04
CA ARG A 335 -27.54 1.85 16.08
C ARG A 335 -28.93 1.96 16.72
N LYS A 336 -29.24 1.14 17.73
CA LYS A 336 -30.52 1.18 18.48
C LYS A 336 -30.58 2.29 19.53
N SER A 337 -29.47 2.97 19.81
CA SER A 337 -29.35 3.94 20.91
C SER A 337 -29.58 5.38 20.47
N LYS A 338 -30.25 6.18 21.31
CA LYS A 338 -30.40 7.64 21.10
C LYS A 338 -29.10 8.36 21.43
N TYR A 339 -28.51 8.03 22.58
CA TYR A 339 -27.28 8.61 23.13
C TYR A 339 -26.21 7.54 23.35
N CYS A 340 -24.94 7.87 23.12
CA CYS A 340 -23.82 6.93 23.24
C CYS A 340 -22.68 7.54 24.05
N ILE A 341 -22.34 6.94 25.19
CA ILE A 341 -21.36 7.48 26.13
C ILE A 341 -19.94 7.26 25.59
N CYS A 342 -19.19 8.35 25.55
CA CYS A 342 -17.82 8.44 25.06
C CYS A 342 -16.91 8.84 26.23
N ALA A 343 -16.85 8.01 27.27
CA ALA A 343 -16.03 8.25 28.45
C ALA A 343 -14.52 8.09 28.16
N SER A 344 -13.68 9.00 28.67
CA SER A 344 -12.21 8.92 28.54
C SER A 344 -11.67 7.60 29.07
N GLY A 345 -10.53 7.19 28.54
CA GLY A 345 -9.68 6.14 29.08
C GLY A 345 -8.66 6.68 30.08
N TRP A 346 -7.44 6.14 30.01
CA TRP A 346 -6.26 6.89 30.47
C TRP A 346 -6.04 8.10 29.55
N GLU A 347 -6.24 7.86 28.26
CA GLU A 347 -6.35 8.83 27.18
C GLU A 347 -7.70 9.56 27.16
N VAL A 348 -7.72 10.84 26.79
CA VAL A 348 -8.96 11.58 26.52
C VAL A 348 -9.55 11.24 25.15
N ALA A 349 -8.81 10.56 24.29
CA ALA A 349 -9.32 10.00 23.04
C ALA A 349 -10.37 8.89 23.30
N SER A 350 -11.20 8.57 22.29
CA SER A 350 -12.03 7.35 22.28
C SER A 350 -12.71 7.23 20.91
N PRO A 351 -12.57 6.10 20.18
CA PRO A 351 -13.16 5.95 18.85
C PRO A 351 -14.69 5.95 18.89
N ARG A 352 -15.29 5.64 20.05
CA ARG A 352 -16.75 5.63 20.30
C ARG A 352 -17.43 6.93 19.90
N MET A 353 -16.72 8.05 20.01
CA MET A 353 -17.21 9.37 19.59
C MET A 353 -17.50 9.41 18.09
N VAL A 354 -16.61 8.83 17.28
CA VAL A 354 -16.73 8.76 15.83
C VAL A 354 -17.72 7.64 15.43
N GLU A 355 -17.67 6.48 16.09
CA GLU A 355 -18.64 5.40 15.90
C GLU A 355 -20.10 5.87 16.12
N ALA A 356 -20.34 6.66 17.17
CA ALA A 356 -21.64 7.26 17.45
C ALA A 356 -22.10 8.16 16.30
N LEU A 357 -21.23 9.05 15.81
CA LEU A 357 -21.51 9.92 14.66
C LEU A 357 -21.83 9.11 13.40
N TYR A 358 -21.01 8.10 13.06
CA TYR A 358 -21.23 7.19 11.92
C TYR A 358 -22.60 6.52 11.98
N MET A 359 -22.99 6.04 13.16
CA MET A 359 -24.24 5.28 13.35
C MET A 359 -25.44 6.15 13.70
N GLY A 360 -25.28 7.48 13.76
CA GLY A 360 -26.35 8.45 14.05
C GLY A 360 -26.84 8.43 15.49
N CYS A 361 -26.03 7.92 16.40
CA CYS A 361 -26.20 8.06 17.85
C CYS A 361 -25.64 9.43 18.25
N VAL A 362 -26.28 10.14 19.18
CA VAL A 362 -25.76 11.42 19.69
C VAL A 362 -24.61 11.13 20.66
N PRO A 363 -23.38 11.61 20.43
CA PRO A 363 -22.27 11.41 21.35
C PRO A 363 -22.53 12.11 22.69
N VAL A 364 -22.33 11.39 23.80
CA VAL A 364 -22.33 11.93 25.16
C VAL A 364 -20.90 11.91 25.67
N LEU A 365 -20.26 13.08 25.74
CA LEU A 365 -18.86 13.21 26.14
C LEU A 365 -18.80 13.30 27.67
N VAL A 366 -18.18 12.31 28.30
CA VAL A 366 -17.85 12.30 29.73
C VAL A 366 -16.34 12.32 29.82
N LYS A 367 -15.78 13.53 29.66
CA LYS A 367 -14.35 13.77 29.45
C LYS A 367 -14.01 15.12 30.06
N ASP A 368 -12.98 15.14 30.90
CA ASP A 368 -12.41 16.37 31.41
C ASP A 368 -11.21 16.78 30.52
N ASP A 369 -10.97 18.10 30.37
CA ASP A 369 -9.83 18.70 29.63
C ASP A 369 -9.61 18.29 28.16
N TYR A 370 -10.60 17.67 27.51
CA TYR A 370 -10.49 17.23 26.11
C TYR A 370 -10.70 18.35 25.08
N ALA A 371 -9.65 18.65 24.31
CA ALA A 371 -9.78 19.41 23.07
C ALA A 371 -10.41 18.51 21.99
N LYS A 372 -11.69 18.75 21.68
CA LYS A 372 -12.47 17.93 20.73
C LYS A 372 -11.93 18.10 19.29
N PRO A 373 -11.95 17.06 18.42
CA PRO A 373 -11.41 17.18 17.07
C PRO A 373 -12.13 18.22 16.24
N PHE A 374 -11.37 19.00 15.48
CA PHE A 374 -11.86 20.11 14.66
C PHE A 374 -12.72 21.14 15.42
N SER A 375 -12.54 21.32 16.74
CA SER A 375 -13.33 22.25 17.57
C SER A 375 -13.15 23.74 17.21
N ASP A 376 -12.06 24.05 16.50
CA ASP A 376 -11.78 25.34 15.87
C ASP A 376 -12.75 25.68 14.73
N VAL A 377 -13.28 24.65 14.05
CA VAL A 377 -14.22 24.79 12.93
C VAL A 377 -15.66 24.39 13.33
N LEU A 378 -15.81 23.29 14.06
CA LEU A 378 -17.07 22.65 14.38
C LEU A 378 -17.58 23.02 15.77
N ASN A 379 -18.84 23.45 15.84
CA ASN A 379 -19.55 23.70 17.09
C ASN A 379 -20.17 22.39 17.62
N TRP A 380 -19.39 21.67 18.43
CA TRP A 380 -19.76 20.39 19.05
C TRP A 380 -21.06 20.44 19.85
N ASP A 381 -21.37 21.54 20.53
CA ASP A 381 -22.59 21.71 21.35
C ASP A 381 -23.89 21.60 20.53
N THR A 382 -23.76 21.68 19.20
CA THR A 382 -24.88 21.52 18.26
C THR A 382 -25.10 20.08 17.79
N PHE A 383 -24.23 19.12 18.14
CA PHE A 383 -24.38 17.71 17.77
C PHE A 383 -23.94 16.67 18.84
N SER A 384 -23.29 17.07 19.93
CA SER A 384 -23.02 16.23 21.11
C SER A 384 -23.72 16.74 22.38
N VAL A 385 -23.57 16.01 23.47
CA VAL A 385 -23.95 16.42 24.83
C VAL A 385 -22.73 16.20 25.73
N ASP A 386 -22.28 17.24 26.43
CA ASP A 386 -21.22 17.10 27.44
C ASP A 386 -21.84 16.87 28.82
N ILE A 387 -21.27 15.94 29.60
CA ILE A 387 -21.66 15.68 30.99
C ILE A 387 -20.36 15.63 31.82
N PRO A 388 -20.13 16.56 32.77
CA PRO A 388 -18.96 16.51 33.64
C PRO A 388 -18.90 15.23 34.46
N THR A 389 -17.71 14.73 34.79
CA THR A 389 -17.53 13.48 35.54
C THR A 389 -18.29 13.45 36.88
N SER A 390 -18.44 14.60 37.54
CA SER A 390 -19.24 14.75 38.76
C SER A 390 -20.75 14.50 38.59
N HIS A 391 -21.27 14.57 37.36
CA HIS A 391 -22.69 14.42 37.02
C HIS A 391 -23.05 13.03 36.46
N ILE A 392 -22.11 12.07 36.50
CA ILE A 392 -22.37 10.66 36.15
C ILE A 392 -23.61 10.09 36.86
N PRO A 393 -23.88 10.36 38.15
CA PRO A 393 -25.09 9.85 38.83
C PRO A 393 -26.42 10.33 38.22
N GLN A 394 -26.47 11.56 37.69
CA GLN A 394 -27.68 12.18 37.13
C GLN A 394 -27.80 12.00 35.60
N LEU A 395 -26.93 11.18 35.00
CA LEU A 395 -26.79 11.04 33.55
C LEU A 395 -28.13 10.72 32.84
N LYS A 396 -28.96 9.85 33.41
CA LYS A 396 -30.28 9.52 32.85
C LYS A 396 -31.23 10.72 32.86
N ASP A 397 -31.31 11.43 33.99
CA ASP A 397 -32.21 12.57 34.17
C ASP A 397 -31.84 13.71 33.22
N ILE A 398 -30.53 13.99 33.09
CA ILE A 398 -29.99 14.98 32.15
C ILE A 398 -30.39 14.65 30.70
N LEU A 399 -30.26 13.38 30.29
CA LEU A 399 -30.60 12.96 28.92
C LEU A 399 -32.11 12.90 28.67
N MET A 400 -32.92 12.57 29.68
CA MET A 400 -34.39 12.62 29.60
C MET A 400 -34.92 14.05 29.55
N ALA A 401 -34.26 15.02 30.20
CA ALA A 401 -34.63 16.43 30.19
C ALA A 401 -34.40 17.11 28.82
N ILE A 402 -33.66 16.49 27.89
CA ILE A 402 -33.44 17.03 26.54
C ILE A 402 -34.74 16.94 25.72
N PRO A 403 -35.35 18.07 25.29
CA PRO A 403 -36.60 18.01 24.53
C PRO A 403 -36.41 17.30 23.18
N GLN A 404 -37.43 16.54 22.74
CA GLN A 404 -37.39 15.78 21.48
C GLN A 404 -36.95 16.63 20.27
N ARG A 405 -37.35 17.92 20.21
CA ARG A 405 -36.91 18.86 19.15
C ARG A 405 -35.40 19.14 19.20
N LYS A 406 -34.79 19.23 20.39
CA LYS A 406 -33.33 19.39 20.56
C LYS A 406 -32.61 18.09 20.16
N TYR A 407 -33.09 16.93 20.62
CA TYR A 407 -32.55 15.62 20.22
C TYR A 407 -32.54 15.42 18.69
N LEU A 408 -33.65 15.71 18.00
CA LEU A 408 -33.72 15.62 16.54
C LEU A 408 -32.76 16.59 15.84
N LYS A 409 -32.52 17.79 16.40
CA LYS A 409 -31.52 18.73 15.89
C LYS A 409 -30.09 18.19 16.08
N LEU A 410 -29.75 17.70 17.27
CA LEU A 410 -28.43 17.10 17.58
C LEU A 410 -28.12 15.97 16.59
N GLN A 411 -29.07 15.06 16.35
CA GLN A 411 -28.87 13.95 15.42
C GLN A 411 -28.74 14.41 13.96
N LYS A 412 -29.59 15.36 13.49
CA LYS A 412 -29.48 15.91 12.13
C LYS A 412 -28.12 16.57 11.91
N ASN A 413 -27.67 17.35 12.88
CA ASN A 413 -26.37 18.01 12.86
C ASN A 413 -25.22 16.99 12.90
N GLY A 414 -25.31 15.95 13.73
CA GLY A 414 -24.36 14.83 13.77
C GLY A 414 -24.24 14.10 12.42
N ALA A 415 -25.35 13.91 11.70
CA ALA A 415 -25.34 13.36 10.36
C ALA A 415 -24.71 14.32 9.32
N GLN A 416 -24.83 15.63 9.51
CA GLN A 416 -24.21 16.64 8.65
C GLN A 416 -22.69 16.70 8.82
N VAL A 417 -22.19 16.69 10.07
CA VAL A 417 -20.73 16.77 10.35
C VAL A 417 -20.01 15.45 10.10
N ARG A 418 -20.72 14.32 10.08
CA ARG A 418 -20.18 12.96 9.87
C ARG A 418 -19.13 12.89 8.76
N LYS A 419 -19.34 13.59 7.63
CA LYS A 419 -18.45 13.55 6.47
C LYS A 419 -17.00 13.98 6.78
N HIS A 420 -16.77 14.80 7.80
CA HIS A 420 -15.43 15.26 8.21
C HIS A 420 -14.65 14.21 9.00
N PHE A 421 -15.34 13.14 9.43
CA PHE A 421 -14.75 12.00 10.11
C PHE A 421 -14.68 10.76 9.21
N VAL A 422 -15.05 10.87 7.92
CA VAL A 422 -15.07 9.75 6.98
C VAL A 422 -13.75 9.72 6.21
N LEU A 423 -12.97 8.64 6.41
CA LEU A 423 -11.90 8.30 5.49
C LEU A 423 -12.52 7.70 4.23
N ASN A 424 -12.72 8.56 3.23
CA ASN A 424 -12.82 8.09 1.87
C ASN A 424 -11.44 7.57 1.46
N GLY A 425 -11.31 6.24 1.35
CA GLY A 425 -10.31 5.70 0.44
C GLY A 425 -10.55 6.28 -0.97
N PRO A 426 -9.64 6.06 -1.94
CA PRO A 426 -9.62 6.71 -3.24
C PRO A 426 -10.78 6.32 -4.19
N ARG A 427 -11.98 6.00 -3.68
CA ARG A 427 -13.22 5.80 -4.45
C ARG A 427 -13.56 6.94 -5.40
N ASN A 428 -13.10 8.16 -5.15
CA ASN A 428 -13.29 9.29 -6.07
C ASN A 428 -12.17 9.43 -7.12
N ILE A 429 -11.04 8.73 -6.96
CA ILE A 429 -10.04 8.55 -8.03
C ILE A 429 -10.39 7.28 -8.83
N LEU A 430 -10.81 6.21 -8.13
CA LEU A 430 -11.13 4.90 -8.68
C LEU A 430 -12.52 4.81 -9.32
N ARG A 431 -13.49 5.70 -9.03
CA ARG A 431 -14.77 5.73 -9.79
C ARG A 431 -14.63 6.23 -11.22
N GLY A 432 -13.57 6.97 -11.53
CA GLY A 432 -13.23 7.35 -12.90
C GLY A 432 -12.15 6.46 -13.54
N ALA A 433 -11.73 5.38 -12.86
CA ALA A 433 -10.60 4.56 -13.30
C ALA A 433 -10.87 3.04 -13.22
N VAL A 434 -11.62 2.50 -12.25
CA VAL A 434 -11.83 1.04 -12.16
C VAL A 434 -13.05 0.58 -12.95
N ASP A 435 -14.07 1.43 -13.09
CA ASP A 435 -15.21 1.17 -13.98
C ASP A 435 -14.93 1.62 -15.44
N ASP A 436 -13.91 2.49 -15.66
CA ASP A 436 -13.62 3.13 -16.95
C ASP A 436 -12.19 2.89 -17.52
N ILE A 437 -11.22 2.28 -16.80
CA ILE A 437 -9.96 1.82 -17.46
C ILE A 437 -10.31 0.65 -18.38
N PRO A 438 -10.07 0.76 -19.69
CA PRO A 438 -10.32 -0.34 -20.60
C PRO A 438 -9.22 -1.39 -20.45
N VAL A 439 -9.52 -2.50 -19.78
CA VAL A 439 -8.65 -3.70 -19.81
C VAL A 439 -8.74 -4.32 -21.21
N TYR A 440 -7.94 -3.78 -22.14
CA TYR A 440 -7.83 -4.26 -23.52
C TYR A 440 -6.37 -4.43 -23.94
N LEU A 441 -5.97 -5.67 -24.21
CA LEU A 441 -4.80 -5.96 -25.00
C LEU A 441 -5.07 -7.01 -26.09
N GLY A 442 -4.91 -6.58 -27.34
CA GLY A 442 -3.97 -7.24 -28.24
C GLY A 442 -4.22 -8.70 -28.64
N SER A 443 -5.36 -9.02 -29.24
CA SER A 443 -5.44 -10.24 -30.07
C SER A 443 -4.61 -10.07 -31.34
N ILE A 444 -3.38 -10.58 -31.34
CA ILE A 444 -2.63 -10.83 -32.57
C ILE A 444 -3.19 -12.10 -33.22
N ARG A 445 -4.28 -11.94 -34.00
CA ARG A 445 -4.69 -12.88 -35.06
C ARG A 445 -5.52 -12.13 -36.10
N GLY A 446 -5.07 -12.14 -37.35
CA GLY A 446 -5.62 -11.31 -38.42
C GLY A 446 -7.01 -11.74 -38.90
N GLY A 447 -7.82 -10.76 -39.32
CA GLY A 447 -9.13 -11.01 -39.93
C GLY A 447 -10.00 -9.75 -40.03
N ASN A 448 -10.22 -9.27 -41.26
CA ASN A 448 -11.12 -8.16 -41.60
C ASN A 448 -12.46 -8.12 -40.81
N ARG A 449 -12.83 -6.95 -40.26
CA ARG A 449 -14.01 -6.16 -40.71
C ARG A 449 -14.29 -4.86 -39.90
N ARG A 450 -14.30 -3.74 -40.64
CA ARG A 450 -15.22 -2.57 -40.60
C ARG A 450 -15.60 -1.90 -39.25
N ARG A 451 -15.19 -0.62 -39.11
CA ARG A 451 -15.92 0.48 -38.40
C ARG A 451 -17.25 0.79 -39.14
N HIS A 452 -18.30 1.49 -38.69
CA HIS A 452 -18.59 2.64 -37.77
C HIS A 452 -20.16 2.67 -37.58
N PRO A 453 -20.83 3.68 -36.98
CA PRO A 453 -20.63 4.41 -35.71
C PRO A 453 -21.94 4.59 -34.84
N SER A 454 -21.81 5.18 -33.63
CA SER A 454 -22.75 6.10 -32.89
C SER A 454 -24.28 6.05 -33.13
N SER A 455 -25.17 6.08 -32.11
CA SER A 455 -25.46 7.28 -31.26
C SER A 455 -26.74 7.14 -30.39
N TRP A 456 -26.87 7.95 -29.32
CA TRP A 456 -28.04 8.27 -28.43
C TRP A 456 -28.78 7.08 -27.74
N VAL A 457 -29.10 7.04 -26.43
CA VAL A 457 -29.73 7.98 -25.46
C VAL A 457 -31.28 8.01 -25.51
N ASP A 458 -31.85 7.52 -24.41
CA ASP A 458 -33.16 7.77 -23.78
C ASP A 458 -34.48 7.01 -24.10
N LEU A 459 -35.25 6.86 -23.00
CA LEU A 459 -36.71 6.71 -22.82
C LEU A 459 -37.51 5.45 -23.26
N ARG A 460 -37.90 4.67 -22.23
CA ARG A 460 -39.23 4.10 -21.87
C ARG A 460 -40.29 3.70 -22.95
N SER A 461 -40.79 2.46 -22.75
CA SER A 461 -42.21 2.00 -22.76
C SER A 461 -43.00 1.71 -24.06
N GLY A 462 -43.85 0.67 -24.01
CA GLY A 462 -44.83 0.21 -25.04
C GLY A 462 -44.26 -0.88 -25.98
N MET A 463 -44.72 -2.14 -26.04
CA MET A 463 -46.04 -2.74 -26.40
C MET A 463 -46.44 -2.59 -27.89
N GLY A 464 -46.85 -3.72 -28.51
CA GLY A 464 -47.27 -3.87 -29.93
C GLY A 464 -46.14 -4.44 -30.81
N GLU A 465 -46.26 -5.60 -31.49
CA GLU A 465 -47.17 -5.98 -32.60
C GLU A 465 -47.03 -5.10 -33.85
N ALA A 466 -47.10 -5.59 -35.10
CA ALA A 466 -46.96 -6.92 -35.69
C ALA A 466 -46.92 -6.77 -37.23
N MET A 467 -46.24 -7.69 -37.96
CA MET A 467 -46.24 -7.78 -39.45
C MET A 467 -45.67 -6.53 -40.19
N GLY A 468 -45.14 -6.60 -41.41
CA GLY A 468 -44.85 -7.71 -42.31
C GLY A 468 -44.70 -7.18 -43.75
N GLN A 469 -43.94 -7.87 -44.61
CA GLN A 469 -43.94 -7.68 -46.09
C GLN A 469 -43.47 -6.29 -46.62
N GLU A 470 -43.00 -6.10 -47.86
CA GLU A 470 -42.46 -6.99 -48.92
C GLU A 470 -41.78 -6.10 -49.99
N SER A 471 -40.89 -6.69 -50.81
CA SER A 471 -40.60 -6.20 -52.18
C SER A 471 -39.83 -4.85 -52.31
N GLU A 472 -39.19 -4.47 -53.42
CA GLU A 472 -38.42 -5.20 -54.45
C GLU A 472 -37.66 -4.14 -55.30
N ARG A 473 -36.68 -4.58 -56.10
CA ARG A 473 -36.07 -3.88 -57.27
C ARG A 473 -35.13 -2.68 -56.98
N GLY A 474 -33.98 -2.59 -57.67
CA GLY A 474 -33.40 -3.61 -58.55
C GLY A 474 -32.17 -3.18 -59.38
N ARG A 475 -31.66 -4.19 -60.11
CA ARG A 475 -30.80 -4.17 -61.33
C ARG A 475 -29.42 -3.48 -61.20
N HIS A 476 -28.31 -4.25 -61.24
CA HIS A 476 -27.62 -4.85 -62.42
C HIS A 476 -26.64 -3.88 -63.10
N LYS A 477 -25.32 -4.18 -63.06
CA LYS A 477 -24.47 -4.78 -64.14
C LYS A 477 -24.15 -3.79 -65.27
N LEU A 478 -22.92 -3.62 -65.81
CA LEU A 478 -21.67 -4.42 -65.87
C LEU A 478 -20.42 -3.49 -65.73
N ARG A 479 -19.23 -3.90 -65.24
CA ARG A 479 -18.14 -4.67 -65.91
C ARG A 479 -17.68 -4.02 -67.24
N LYS A 480 -16.49 -3.39 -67.36
CA LYS A 480 -15.13 -3.97 -67.55
C LYS A 480 -14.10 -2.78 -67.57
N SER A 481 -12.92 -2.85 -66.93
CA SER A 481 -11.62 -3.35 -67.44
C SER A 481 -10.67 -2.27 -68.02
N MET A 482 -9.38 -2.37 -67.64
CA MET A 482 -8.16 -1.83 -68.29
C MET A 482 -7.73 -0.35 -68.16
N ASP A 483 -6.56 -0.20 -67.52
CA ASP A 483 -5.31 0.41 -68.02
C ASP A 483 -4.73 1.77 -67.52
N ALA A 484 -3.42 1.67 -67.28
CA ALA A 484 -2.29 2.61 -67.42
C ALA A 484 -2.26 4.06 -66.85
N SER A 485 -1.03 4.38 -66.38
CA SER A 485 -0.37 5.71 -66.32
C SER A 485 -0.66 6.62 -65.11
N LYS A 486 0.29 7.44 -64.59
CA LYS A 486 1.76 7.58 -64.80
C LYS A 486 2.35 8.47 -63.65
N HIS A 487 3.68 8.52 -63.58
CA HIS A 487 4.54 9.41 -62.75
C HIS A 487 4.66 9.09 -61.25
N LYS A 488 5.81 9.27 -60.57
CA LYS A 488 7.26 9.03 -60.80
C LYS A 488 8.00 9.67 -59.60
N LEU A 489 8.75 8.85 -58.86
CA LEU A 489 10.07 9.03 -58.18
C LEU A 489 10.76 10.43 -58.13
N PRO A 490 11.71 10.72 -57.18
CA PRO A 490 12.48 9.70 -56.45
C PRO A 490 12.87 9.90 -54.96
N TRP A 491 13.00 8.76 -54.28
CA TRP A 491 13.81 8.52 -53.08
C TRP A 491 15.18 7.92 -53.47
N LEU A 492 16.18 8.74 -53.80
CA LEU A 492 17.50 8.24 -54.28
C LEU A 492 18.73 9.08 -53.81
N ILE A 493 18.68 9.69 -52.63
CA ILE A 493 19.81 10.51 -52.09
C ILE A 493 20.33 10.04 -50.72
N ILE A 494 19.57 9.27 -49.95
CA ILE A 494 19.93 8.93 -48.54
C ILE A 494 20.78 7.64 -48.43
N LEU A 495 20.82 6.79 -49.46
CA LEU A 495 21.54 5.51 -49.41
C LEU A 495 23.01 5.54 -49.88
N SER A 496 23.55 6.72 -50.21
CA SER A 496 24.84 6.89 -50.90
C SER A 496 25.93 7.62 -50.11
N LEU A 497 25.83 7.70 -48.78
CA LEU A 497 26.77 8.48 -47.93
C LEU A 497 27.45 7.71 -46.77
N ILE A 498 27.35 6.38 -46.70
CA ILE A 498 27.99 5.57 -45.62
C ILE A 498 29.00 4.53 -46.18
N ILE A 499 29.17 4.45 -47.50
CA ILE A 499 30.10 3.50 -48.13
C ILE A 499 31.08 4.26 -49.05
N ILE A 500 32.38 4.08 -48.80
CA ILE A 500 33.57 4.70 -49.45
C ILE A 500 34.02 6.05 -48.83
N SER A 501 34.60 5.95 -47.62
CA SER A 501 35.85 6.63 -47.23
C SER A 501 36.37 5.93 -45.96
N GLY A 502 37.31 4.99 -46.00
CA GLY A 502 38.10 4.50 -47.14
C GLY A 502 39.60 4.73 -46.92
N PHE A 503 40.20 3.95 -46.02
CA PHE A 503 41.63 3.62 -45.96
C PHE A 503 42.67 4.76 -45.95
N LEU A 504 43.40 4.91 -44.82
CA LEU A 504 44.87 4.71 -44.74
C LEU A 504 45.46 5.21 -43.41
N THR A 505 45.65 4.30 -42.43
CA THR A 505 46.97 3.87 -41.90
C THR A 505 46.81 3.02 -40.64
N SER A 506 47.49 1.88 -40.62
CA SER A 506 47.59 0.90 -39.52
C SER A 506 48.69 1.29 -38.52
N ILE A 507 48.68 0.75 -37.28
CA ILE A 507 49.62 -0.25 -36.69
C ILE A 507 49.51 -0.04 -35.15
N PHE A 508 49.47 -0.99 -34.21
CA PHE A 508 49.46 -2.47 -34.15
C PHE A 508 48.51 -2.91 -33.01
N TYR A 509 47.97 -4.14 -33.04
CA TYR A 509 48.05 -5.16 -31.97
C TYR A 509 47.46 -6.49 -32.51
N PRO A 510 48.00 -7.68 -32.15
CA PRO A 510 47.73 -8.90 -32.90
C PRO A 510 46.44 -9.61 -32.48
N THR A 511 45.68 -10.04 -33.48
CA THR A 511 44.67 -11.10 -33.34
C THR A 511 45.31 -12.47 -33.50
N ASN A 512 44.65 -13.50 -33.01
CA ASN A 512 44.63 -14.79 -33.72
C ASN A 512 43.29 -15.49 -33.49
N SER A 513 42.47 -15.49 -34.53
CA SER A 513 41.24 -16.27 -34.63
C SER A 513 41.56 -17.64 -35.21
N THR A 514 40.83 -18.71 -34.83
CA THR A 514 40.07 -19.55 -35.77
C THR A 514 39.30 -20.72 -35.11
N THR A 515 37.98 -20.70 -35.31
CA THR A 515 37.07 -21.81 -35.66
C THR A 515 37.42 -23.29 -35.41
N PHE A 516 36.50 -23.99 -34.74
CA PHE A 516 36.07 -25.37 -35.06
C PHE A 516 34.52 -25.41 -35.00
N ILE A 517 33.82 -25.64 -36.12
CA ILE A 517 33.33 -26.93 -36.65
C ILE A 517 32.31 -27.63 -35.73
N TYR A 518 31.06 -27.68 -36.20
CA TYR A 518 29.96 -28.48 -35.63
C TYR A 518 30.22 -29.98 -35.79
N THR A 519 29.93 -30.77 -34.76
CA THR A 519 29.53 -32.18 -34.91
C THR A 519 28.31 -32.48 -34.05
N ASN A 520 27.29 -33.08 -34.67
CA ASN A 520 26.15 -33.67 -33.96
C ASN A 520 26.56 -35.05 -33.43
N SER A 521 26.12 -35.40 -32.23
CA SER A 521 25.78 -36.80 -31.94
C SER A 521 24.73 -36.89 -30.83
N SER A 522 23.78 -37.79 -31.02
CA SER A 522 22.65 -38.06 -30.14
C SER A 522 22.97 -39.20 -29.15
N LEU A 523 22.29 -39.17 -28.00
CA LEU A 523 21.81 -40.32 -27.21
C LEU A 523 22.64 -41.63 -27.26
N PHE A 524 23.18 -42.07 -26.12
CA PHE A 524 23.02 -43.47 -25.68
C PHE A 524 23.20 -43.63 -24.16
N ASN A 525 22.53 -44.65 -23.61
CA ASN A 525 22.63 -45.10 -22.21
C ASN A 525 24.05 -45.59 -21.88
N LEU A 526 24.39 -45.61 -20.59
CA LEU A 526 25.32 -46.62 -20.09
C LEU A 526 24.91 -47.17 -18.72
N SER A 527 24.83 -48.50 -18.66
CA SER A 527 24.60 -49.29 -17.46
C SER A 527 25.90 -49.95 -16.99
N THR A 528 26.19 -49.82 -15.69
CA THR A 528 26.85 -50.80 -14.79
C THR A 528 28.34 -51.21 -14.97
N PHE A 529 29.05 -51.20 -13.83
CA PHE A 529 30.39 -51.79 -13.52
C PHE A 529 31.60 -51.11 -14.22
N ILE A 530 32.83 -51.00 -13.64
CA ILE A 530 33.54 -51.73 -12.56
C ILE A 530 34.36 -50.72 -11.67
N ASN A 531 34.61 -51.05 -10.40
CA ASN A 531 35.54 -50.32 -9.49
C ASN A 531 37.04 -50.55 -9.83
N PRO A 532 37.88 -49.50 -9.75
CA PRO A 532 39.27 -49.63 -9.32
C PRO A 532 39.55 -48.89 -8.01
N THR A 533 40.29 -49.52 -7.11
CA THR A 533 40.76 -48.95 -5.83
C THR A 533 41.78 -47.82 -6.03
N PRO A 534 41.76 -46.74 -5.23
CA PRO A 534 42.69 -45.62 -5.38
C PRO A 534 44.07 -45.92 -4.76
N ILE A 535 45.13 -45.50 -5.47
CA ILE A 535 46.51 -45.45 -4.95
C ILE A 535 46.70 -44.08 -4.26
N PRO A 536 47.22 -44.01 -3.02
CA PRO A 536 47.39 -42.75 -2.31
C PRO A 536 48.61 -41.96 -2.83
N ILE A 537 48.37 -40.75 -3.33
CA ILE A 537 49.42 -39.76 -3.66
C ILE A 537 49.47 -38.71 -2.53
N PRO A 538 50.65 -38.25 -2.07
CA PRO A 538 50.75 -37.46 -0.84
C PRO A 538 50.04 -36.10 -0.90
N HIS A 539 49.40 -35.73 0.21
CA HIS A 539 48.77 -34.41 0.38
C HIS A 539 49.78 -33.27 0.20
N ARG A 540 49.67 -32.53 -0.90
CA ARG A 540 50.20 -31.17 -0.97
C ARG A 540 49.28 -30.26 -0.17
N ILE A 541 49.79 -29.68 0.91
CA ILE A 541 49.04 -28.74 1.75
C ILE A 541 48.70 -27.50 0.91
N LEU A 542 47.47 -27.44 0.41
CA LEU A 542 46.91 -26.24 -0.20
C LEU A 542 46.61 -25.23 0.91
N SER A 543 47.20 -24.04 0.81
CA SER A 543 46.84 -22.90 1.65
C SER A 543 45.33 -22.66 1.57
N SER A 544 44.65 -22.57 2.72
CA SER A 544 43.22 -22.35 2.79
C SER A 544 42.83 -21.00 2.17
N LYS A 545 42.41 -21.00 0.89
CA LYS A 545 41.77 -19.83 0.27
C LYS A 545 40.56 -19.44 1.14
N LYS A 546 40.50 -18.18 1.54
CA LYS A 546 39.38 -17.64 2.33
C LYS A 546 38.12 -17.64 1.44
N GLN A 547 37.15 -18.49 1.78
CA GLN A 547 35.91 -18.71 1.03
C GLN A 547 35.14 -17.39 0.79
N SER A 548 34.65 -17.18 -0.45
CA SER A 548 33.84 -16.00 -0.80
C SER A 548 32.50 -16.01 -0.05
N ASN A 549 31.83 -14.86 0.05
CA ASN A 549 30.51 -14.81 0.70
C ASN A 549 29.46 -15.60 -0.09
N LEU A 550 29.50 -15.54 -1.44
CA LEU A 550 28.66 -16.39 -2.29
C LEU A 550 28.92 -17.88 -2.05
N GLN A 551 30.19 -18.30 -1.99
CA GLN A 551 30.55 -19.70 -1.71
C GLN A 551 30.05 -20.18 -0.33
N LYS A 552 29.89 -19.30 0.67
CA LYS A 552 29.27 -19.65 1.95
C LYS A 552 27.76 -19.81 1.80
N ILE A 553 27.08 -18.86 1.13
CA ILE A 553 25.63 -18.92 0.88
C ILE A 553 25.25 -20.20 0.11
N GLU A 554 26.02 -20.59 -0.92
CA GLU A 554 25.77 -21.84 -1.64
C GLU A 554 26.07 -23.10 -0.81
N ALA A 555 27.02 -23.05 0.13
CA ALA A 555 27.24 -24.13 1.08
C ALA A 555 26.07 -24.26 2.09
N ASP A 556 25.59 -23.14 2.64
CA ASP A 556 24.43 -23.07 3.54
C ASP A 556 23.14 -23.58 2.86
N LEU A 557 22.91 -23.20 1.60
CA LEU A 557 21.81 -23.72 0.79
C LEU A 557 21.97 -25.22 0.50
N THR A 558 23.20 -25.72 0.33
CA THR A 558 23.47 -27.14 0.13
C THR A 558 23.17 -27.96 1.39
N GLU A 559 23.50 -27.45 2.58
CA GLU A 559 23.09 -28.05 3.85
C GLU A 559 21.56 -28.10 3.98
N ALA A 560 20.87 -27.00 3.66
CA ALA A 560 19.41 -26.95 3.67
C ALA A 560 18.77 -27.96 2.71
N ARG A 561 19.25 -28.05 1.45
CA ARG A 561 18.81 -29.07 0.48
C ARG A 561 18.96 -30.50 1.04
N ALA A 562 20.10 -30.80 1.68
CA ALA A 562 20.36 -32.10 2.28
C ALA A 562 19.41 -32.41 3.46
N ALA A 563 19.17 -31.43 4.34
CA ALA A 563 18.25 -31.57 5.47
C ALA A 563 16.80 -31.82 5.00
N ILE A 564 16.33 -31.07 4.00
CA ILE A 564 15.00 -31.24 3.38
C ILE A 564 14.88 -32.62 2.74
N LYS A 565 15.88 -33.05 1.96
CA LYS A 565 15.89 -34.39 1.33
C LYS A 565 15.87 -35.52 2.35
N LYS A 566 16.57 -35.38 3.48
CA LYS A 566 16.51 -36.35 4.60
C LYS A 566 15.09 -36.41 5.18
N ALA A 567 14.50 -35.27 5.51
CA ALA A 567 13.16 -35.20 6.09
C ALA A 567 12.08 -35.77 5.15
N ALA A 568 12.19 -35.53 3.84
CA ALA A 568 11.28 -36.06 2.83
C ALA A 568 11.26 -37.60 2.76
N ALA A 569 12.38 -38.26 3.10
CA ALA A 569 12.52 -39.72 3.13
C ALA A 569 12.16 -40.35 4.49
N SER A 570 11.94 -39.53 5.53
CA SER A 570 11.61 -40.01 6.88
C SER A 570 10.11 -40.20 7.05
N ILE A 571 9.69 -41.41 7.45
CA ILE A 571 8.29 -41.76 7.68
C ILE A 571 7.85 -41.39 9.12
N ASN A 572 8.79 -41.35 10.08
CA ASN A 572 8.49 -41.28 11.53
C ASN A 572 9.22 -40.18 12.33
N GLU A 573 10.09 -39.34 11.75
CA GLU A 573 10.67 -38.18 12.47
C GLU A 573 9.65 -37.03 12.55
N SER A 574 8.77 -37.05 13.56
CA SER A 574 7.99 -35.86 13.95
C SER A 574 8.89 -34.86 14.68
N ILE A 575 9.15 -33.70 14.06
CA ILE A 575 9.85 -32.59 14.72
C ILE A 575 8.83 -31.90 15.63
N GLU A 576 9.12 -31.81 16.93
CA GLU A 576 8.30 -31.00 17.83
C GLU A 576 8.46 -29.51 17.46
N ASP A 577 7.34 -28.89 17.09
CA ASP A 577 7.23 -27.46 16.83
C ASP A 577 6.01 -26.95 17.60
N PRO A 578 6.19 -26.07 18.61
CA PRO A 578 5.11 -25.66 19.50
C PRO A 578 4.05 -24.79 18.82
N ASP A 579 4.37 -24.16 17.68
CA ASP A 579 3.41 -23.31 16.96
C ASP A 579 2.61 -24.09 15.91
N TYR A 580 3.30 -24.89 15.07
CA TYR A 580 2.65 -25.65 14.01
C TYR A 580 3.48 -26.79 13.43
N VAL A 581 2.89 -27.99 13.39
CA VAL A 581 3.38 -29.14 12.63
C VAL A 581 2.44 -29.40 11.44
N PRO A 582 2.88 -29.16 10.18
CA PRO A 582 2.13 -29.53 8.98
C PRO A 582 1.78 -31.03 8.99
N SER A 583 0.53 -31.38 8.71
CA SER A 583 0.06 -32.76 8.76
C SER A 583 -1.15 -33.04 7.85
N GLY A 584 -1.39 -34.31 7.53
CA GLY A 584 -2.49 -34.74 6.67
C GLY A 584 -2.21 -34.61 5.17
N SER A 585 -3.14 -35.11 4.35
CA SER A 585 -2.97 -35.25 2.90
C SER A 585 -3.09 -33.95 2.09
N VAL A 586 -3.21 -32.79 2.75
CA VAL A 586 -3.32 -31.48 2.07
C VAL A 586 -1.97 -30.96 1.58
N TYR A 587 -0.88 -31.55 2.05
CA TYR A 587 0.48 -31.30 1.61
C TYR A 587 0.98 -32.43 0.72
N TRP A 588 1.82 -32.14 -0.28
CA TRP A 588 2.51 -33.18 -1.07
C TRP A 588 3.45 -34.03 -0.21
N ASN A 589 4.23 -33.38 0.66
CA ASN A 589 5.02 -34.04 1.70
C ASN A 589 5.12 -33.10 2.93
N PRO A 590 4.37 -33.37 4.03
CA PRO A 590 4.35 -32.48 5.19
C PRO A 590 5.71 -32.38 5.90
N ASN A 591 6.47 -33.48 5.99
CA ASN A 591 7.77 -33.52 6.66
C ASN A 591 8.81 -32.67 5.91
N SER A 592 8.82 -32.78 4.57
CA SER A 592 9.65 -31.96 3.68
C SER A 592 9.29 -30.47 3.79
N PHE A 593 7.99 -30.13 3.79
CA PHE A 593 7.53 -28.76 3.94
C PHE A 593 7.92 -28.18 5.31
N HIS A 594 7.68 -28.92 6.40
CA HIS A 594 8.03 -28.48 7.76
C HIS A 594 9.53 -28.21 7.88
N ARG A 595 10.38 -29.15 7.45
CA ARG A 595 11.84 -28.97 7.46
C ARG A 595 12.28 -27.80 6.58
N SER A 596 11.73 -27.66 5.38
CA SER A 596 12.06 -26.56 4.47
C SER A 596 11.71 -25.19 5.06
N TYR A 597 10.57 -25.09 5.75
CA TYR A 597 10.17 -23.88 6.46
C TYR A 597 11.12 -23.54 7.61
N LEU A 598 11.51 -24.53 8.43
CA LEU A 598 12.45 -24.31 9.53
C LEU A 598 13.85 -23.89 9.04
N GLU A 599 14.35 -24.46 7.94
CA GLU A 599 15.62 -24.00 7.35
C GLU A 599 15.51 -22.58 6.77
N MET A 600 14.35 -22.21 6.20
CA MET A 600 14.08 -20.83 5.77
C MET A 600 14.12 -19.86 6.96
N GLU A 601 13.41 -20.14 8.05
CA GLU A 601 13.41 -19.29 9.26
C GLU A 601 14.80 -19.15 9.88
N LYS A 602 15.60 -20.22 9.84
CA LYS A 602 16.97 -20.26 10.37
C LYS A 602 17.96 -19.43 9.54
N ARG A 603 17.86 -19.49 8.20
CA ARG A 603 18.93 -19.01 7.30
C ARG A 603 18.53 -17.83 6.42
N PHE A 604 17.30 -17.79 5.93
CA PHE A 604 16.94 -16.97 4.78
C PHE A 604 17.08 -15.47 5.09
N LYS A 605 17.79 -14.78 4.20
CA LYS A 605 17.99 -13.33 4.25
C LYS A 605 17.71 -12.70 2.90
N ILE A 606 17.01 -11.58 2.93
CA ILE A 606 16.54 -10.84 1.76
C ILE A 606 17.09 -9.42 1.88
N TYR A 607 17.86 -8.98 0.90
CA TYR A 607 18.17 -7.55 0.79
C TYR A 607 17.03 -6.87 0.05
N VAL A 608 16.56 -5.74 0.55
CA VAL A 608 15.61 -4.88 -0.18
C VAL A 608 16.43 -3.72 -0.72
N TYR A 609 16.41 -3.51 -2.03
CA TYR A 609 17.06 -2.34 -2.63
C TYR A 609 16.44 -1.06 -2.12
N GLU A 610 17.26 -0.05 -1.85
CA GLU A 610 16.86 1.22 -1.20
C GLU A 610 16.62 2.33 -2.24
N GLU A 611 16.70 1.99 -3.52
CA GLU A 611 16.60 2.93 -4.63
C GLU A 611 15.15 3.16 -5.05
N GLY A 612 14.88 4.38 -5.51
CA GLY A 612 13.60 4.79 -6.09
C GLY A 612 12.67 5.43 -5.05
N ASP A 613 11.93 6.44 -5.52
CA ASP A 613 11.08 7.25 -4.64
C ASP A 613 9.63 6.72 -4.57
N PRO A 614 8.95 6.87 -3.42
CA PRO A 614 7.49 6.89 -3.38
C PRO A 614 6.89 7.89 -4.40
N PRO A 615 5.74 7.60 -5.04
CA PRO A 615 4.83 6.47 -4.78
C PRO A 615 5.17 5.17 -5.52
N ILE A 616 6.20 5.14 -6.38
CA ILE A 616 6.44 3.99 -7.27
C ILE A 616 7.15 2.85 -6.55
N PHE A 617 8.08 3.22 -5.67
CA PHE A 617 8.92 2.29 -4.92
C PHE A 617 8.57 2.35 -3.42
N HIS A 618 8.79 1.25 -2.72
CA HIS A 618 8.61 1.09 -1.26
C HIS A 618 7.18 1.31 -0.70
N THR A 619 6.19 1.64 -1.54
CA THR A 619 4.81 1.84 -1.10
C THR A 619 3.80 1.39 -2.16
N ALA A 620 2.64 0.89 -1.71
CA ALA A 620 1.48 0.65 -2.55
C ALA A 620 0.18 0.56 -1.70
N PRO A 621 -1.01 0.67 -2.30
CA PRO A 621 -2.28 0.51 -1.58
C PRO A 621 -2.39 -0.84 -0.86
N CYS A 622 -2.76 -0.80 0.42
CA CYS A 622 -2.85 -1.99 1.30
C CYS A 622 -4.27 -2.57 1.42
N TYR A 623 -5.17 -2.31 0.46
CA TYR A 623 -6.57 -2.75 0.47
C TYR A 623 -7.11 -2.92 -0.96
N GLY A 624 -8.34 -3.44 -1.07
CA GLY A 624 -8.96 -3.81 -2.33
C GLY A 624 -8.49 -5.17 -2.84
N ILE A 625 -8.62 -5.39 -4.15
CA ILE A 625 -8.25 -6.66 -4.81
C ILE A 625 -6.73 -6.83 -4.97
N LEU A 626 -6.00 -5.71 -5.04
CA LEU A 626 -4.54 -5.67 -5.20
C LEU A 626 -3.82 -5.39 -3.86
N GLY A 627 -4.55 -5.27 -2.75
CA GLY A 627 -4.03 -4.83 -1.46
C GLY A 627 -2.89 -5.69 -0.89
N LEU A 628 -2.82 -6.96 -1.31
CA LEU A 628 -1.74 -7.87 -0.93
C LEU A 628 -0.36 -7.40 -1.43
N GLU A 629 -0.29 -6.66 -2.55
CA GLU A 629 0.97 -6.12 -3.08
C GLU A 629 1.57 -5.08 -2.13
N GLY A 630 0.77 -4.09 -1.69
CA GLY A 630 1.20 -3.08 -0.72
C GLY A 630 1.47 -3.66 0.68
N ILE A 631 0.64 -4.60 1.13
CA ILE A 631 0.87 -5.30 2.40
C ILE A 631 2.22 -6.05 2.35
N PHE A 632 2.51 -6.78 1.27
CA PHE A 632 3.78 -7.50 1.16
C PHE A 632 4.99 -6.56 1.10
N ILE A 633 4.91 -5.44 0.35
CA ILE A 633 5.99 -4.45 0.29
C ILE A 633 6.27 -3.88 1.69
N ASN A 634 5.23 -3.40 2.39
CA ASN A 634 5.35 -2.88 3.75
C ASN A 634 5.87 -3.94 4.74
N ASP A 635 5.34 -5.16 4.69
CA ASP A 635 5.78 -6.24 5.57
C ASP A 635 7.23 -6.67 5.30
N MET A 636 7.70 -6.56 4.06
CA MET A 636 9.09 -6.81 3.69
C MET A 636 10.07 -5.80 4.28
N GLU A 637 9.70 -4.52 4.37
CA GLU A 637 10.51 -3.49 5.03
C GLU A 637 10.77 -3.83 6.51
N ILE A 638 9.77 -4.40 7.18
CA ILE A 638 9.78 -4.61 8.64
C ILE A 638 10.09 -6.06 9.05
N SER A 639 10.30 -6.95 8.09
CA SER A 639 10.44 -8.39 8.27
C SER A 639 11.81 -8.81 8.84
N ARG A 640 11.81 -9.79 9.77
CA ARG A 640 13.04 -10.47 10.26
C ARG A 640 13.87 -11.18 9.17
N PHE A 641 13.29 -11.38 7.98
CA PHE A 641 13.99 -11.92 6.81
C PHE A 641 14.81 -10.83 6.11
N ARG A 642 14.55 -9.53 6.33
CA ARG A 642 15.36 -8.43 5.78
C ARG A 642 16.78 -8.46 6.33
N THR A 643 17.74 -8.07 5.49
CA THR A 643 19.12 -7.73 5.87
C THR A 643 19.48 -6.37 5.27
N LYS A 644 20.14 -5.50 6.03
CA LYS A 644 20.80 -4.28 5.52
C LYS A 644 22.18 -4.56 4.92
N ASP A 645 22.68 -5.79 5.07
CA ASP A 645 23.95 -6.24 4.51
C ASP A 645 23.68 -7.11 3.27
N PRO A 646 23.98 -6.64 2.04
CA PRO A 646 23.69 -7.35 0.80
C PRO A 646 24.61 -8.57 0.59
N GLU A 647 25.76 -8.64 1.26
CA GLU A 647 26.69 -9.77 1.20
C GLU A 647 26.19 -11.00 1.97
N LYS A 648 25.17 -10.82 2.84
CA LYS A 648 24.48 -11.89 3.58
C LYS A 648 23.19 -12.34 2.90
N ALA A 649 22.77 -11.68 1.83
CA ALA A 649 21.48 -11.91 1.21
C ALA A 649 21.48 -13.16 0.32
N HIS A 650 20.43 -13.96 0.46
CA HIS A 650 20.16 -15.13 -0.37
C HIS A 650 19.41 -14.74 -1.64
N VAL A 651 18.55 -13.72 -1.54
CA VAL A 651 17.81 -13.09 -2.66
C VAL A 651 17.70 -11.58 -2.45
N TYR A 652 17.39 -10.86 -3.52
CA TYR A 652 17.25 -9.40 -3.55
C TYR A 652 15.83 -9.01 -4.01
N PHE A 653 15.12 -8.20 -3.22
CA PHE A 653 13.78 -7.71 -3.54
C PHE A 653 13.85 -6.39 -4.31
N LEU A 654 13.03 -6.28 -5.35
CA LEU A 654 12.81 -5.08 -6.16
C LEU A 654 11.46 -4.44 -5.73
N PRO A 655 11.46 -3.41 -4.87
CA PRO A 655 10.26 -2.91 -4.19
C PRO A 655 9.41 -1.94 -5.02
N PHE A 656 9.36 -2.10 -6.35
CA PHE A 656 8.45 -1.33 -7.22
C PHE A 656 7.06 -1.97 -7.25
N SER A 657 6.01 -1.15 -7.25
CA SER A 657 4.63 -1.61 -7.37
C SER A 657 4.07 -1.39 -8.78
N ILE A 658 3.42 -2.41 -9.32
CA ILE A 658 2.68 -2.30 -10.59
C ILE A 658 1.43 -1.43 -10.39
N VAL A 659 0.77 -1.53 -9.23
CA VAL A 659 -0.41 -0.70 -8.91
C VAL A 659 -0.09 0.79 -8.96
N THR A 660 1.06 1.21 -8.43
CA THR A 660 1.44 2.62 -8.42
C THR A 660 2.05 3.09 -9.74
N LEU A 661 2.75 2.22 -10.50
CA LEU A 661 3.08 2.50 -11.90
C LEU A 661 1.84 2.82 -12.74
N ILE A 662 0.75 2.06 -12.57
CA ILE A 662 -0.52 2.32 -13.27
C ILE A 662 -1.15 3.64 -12.84
N ASN A 663 -1.13 3.96 -11.54
CA ASN A 663 -1.77 5.18 -11.03
C ASN A 663 -1.00 6.48 -11.32
N TYR A 664 0.32 6.42 -11.52
CA TYR A 664 1.17 7.61 -11.58
C TYR A 664 2.06 7.74 -12.83
N VAL A 665 2.31 6.64 -13.57
CA VAL A 665 3.17 6.64 -14.77
C VAL A 665 2.40 6.30 -16.04
N TYR A 666 1.36 5.46 -15.97
CA TYR A 666 0.53 5.19 -17.13
C TYR A 666 -0.29 6.42 -17.53
N ILE A 667 -0.19 6.81 -18.80
CA ILE A 667 -1.03 7.85 -19.38
C ILE A 667 -2.33 7.18 -19.84
N VAL A 668 -3.44 7.51 -19.16
CA VAL A 668 -4.78 7.03 -19.52
C VAL A 668 -5.07 7.32 -21.01
N ASP A 669 -5.74 6.37 -21.68
CA ASP A 669 -6.04 6.38 -23.13
C ASP A 669 -4.84 6.41 -24.09
N SER A 670 -3.59 6.45 -23.63
CA SER A 670 -2.42 6.38 -24.52
C SER A 670 -2.29 5.03 -25.24
N HIS A 671 -2.71 3.95 -24.58
CA HIS A 671 -2.43 2.56 -24.98
C HIS A 671 -0.93 2.22 -25.07
N GLU A 672 -0.06 3.09 -24.53
CA GLU A 672 1.40 2.92 -24.58
C GLU A 672 1.96 2.47 -23.22
N TRP A 673 2.89 1.53 -23.29
CA TRP A 673 3.56 0.93 -22.13
C TRP A 673 4.92 1.59 -21.86
N THR A 674 5.37 2.44 -22.78
CA THR A 674 6.70 3.03 -22.87
C THR A 674 7.16 3.61 -21.54
N HIS A 675 6.43 4.56 -20.96
CA HIS A 675 6.83 5.20 -19.70
C HIS A 675 6.96 4.23 -18.51
N MET A 676 6.12 3.19 -18.42
CA MET A 676 6.24 2.18 -17.36
C MET A 676 7.41 1.23 -17.63
N PHE A 677 7.64 0.85 -18.90
CA PHE A 677 8.80 0.05 -19.29
C PHE A 677 10.11 0.80 -19.02
N ASP A 678 10.18 2.08 -19.39
CA ASP A 678 11.32 2.96 -19.16
C ASP A 678 11.57 3.10 -17.66
N THR A 679 10.55 3.42 -16.85
CA THR A 679 10.67 3.54 -15.37
C THR A 679 11.28 2.30 -14.73
N VAL A 680 10.85 1.09 -15.13
CA VAL A 680 11.42 -0.17 -14.61
C VAL A 680 12.81 -0.44 -15.18
N SER A 681 13.08 -0.07 -16.44
CA SER A 681 14.39 -0.27 -17.07
C SER A 681 15.46 0.64 -16.50
N ASP A 682 15.14 1.92 -16.29
CA ASP A 682 15.99 2.92 -15.65
C ASP A 682 16.28 2.52 -14.21
N TYR A 683 15.26 2.07 -13.46
CA TYR A 683 15.43 1.55 -12.11
C TYR A 683 16.44 0.39 -12.05
N ILE A 684 16.25 -0.64 -12.87
CA ILE A 684 17.18 -1.77 -12.92
C ILE A 684 18.56 -1.33 -13.40
N THR A 685 18.67 -0.34 -14.28
CA THR A 685 19.94 0.25 -14.70
C THR A 685 20.67 0.96 -13.56
N VAL A 686 19.95 1.60 -12.62
CA VAL A 686 20.55 2.14 -11.38
C VAL A 686 21.05 1.01 -10.47
N ILE A 687 20.25 -0.05 -10.28
CA ILE A 687 20.64 -1.23 -9.48
C ILE A 687 21.89 -1.91 -10.06
N ASP A 688 21.92 -2.12 -11.37
CA ASP A 688 23.00 -2.78 -12.10
C ASP A 688 24.35 -2.06 -11.95
N HIS A 689 24.35 -0.73 -12.06
CA HIS A 689 25.55 0.08 -11.87
C HIS A 689 25.97 0.22 -10.41
N LYS A 690 25.02 0.27 -9.46
CA LYS A 690 25.32 0.50 -8.04
C LYS A 690 25.72 -0.78 -7.29
N TYR A 691 25.24 -1.96 -7.71
CA TYR A 691 25.46 -3.21 -6.98
C TYR A 691 25.97 -4.35 -7.87
N PRO A 692 27.09 -5.02 -7.51
CA PRO A 692 27.61 -6.16 -8.28
C PRO A 692 26.66 -7.37 -8.28
N HIS A 693 25.69 -7.38 -7.36
CA HIS A 693 24.73 -8.45 -7.12
C HIS A 693 23.85 -8.77 -8.33
N TRP A 694 23.35 -7.76 -9.05
CA TRP A 694 22.53 -7.98 -10.25
C TRP A 694 23.36 -8.64 -11.36
N ASN A 695 24.55 -8.11 -11.64
CA ASN A 695 25.46 -8.66 -12.65
C ASN A 695 25.96 -10.08 -12.31
N ARG A 696 26.21 -10.38 -11.03
CA ARG A 696 26.66 -11.70 -10.55
C ARG A 696 25.72 -12.84 -10.95
N SER A 697 24.41 -12.59 -10.92
CA SER A 697 23.37 -13.59 -11.18
C SER A 697 22.61 -13.36 -12.48
N GLN A 698 22.85 -12.24 -13.17
CA GLN A 698 21.97 -11.67 -14.20
C GLN A 698 20.52 -11.63 -13.72
N GLY A 699 20.30 -11.17 -12.50
CA GLY A 699 18.99 -11.09 -11.86
C GLY A 699 18.40 -12.43 -11.36
N ALA A 700 19.12 -13.56 -11.39
CA ALA A 700 18.55 -14.87 -11.03
C ALA A 700 18.29 -15.08 -9.52
N ASP A 701 18.97 -14.34 -8.64
CA ASP A 701 18.64 -14.25 -7.20
C ASP A 701 17.77 -13.01 -6.88
N HIS A 702 17.21 -12.34 -7.89
CA HIS A 702 16.33 -11.18 -7.72
C HIS A 702 14.88 -11.57 -7.86
N PHE A 703 14.00 -10.87 -7.14
CA PHE A 703 12.56 -11.05 -7.28
C PHE A 703 11.77 -9.75 -7.29
N MET A 704 10.69 -9.76 -8.06
CA MET A 704 9.61 -8.77 -8.03
C MET A 704 8.32 -9.43 -7.54
N LEU A 705 7.39 -8.63 -7.01
CA LEU A 705 6.04 -9.07 -6.71
C LEU A 705 5.02 -8.17 -7.42
N ALA A 706 4.00 -8.78 -8.03
CA ALA A 706 2.90 -8.05 -8.66
C ALA A 706 1.59 -8.84 -8.61
N CYS A 707 0.50 -8.17 -8.26
CA CYS A 707 -0.84 -8.76 -8.32
C CYS A 707 -1.74 -8.23 -9.43
N HIS A 708 -1.43 -7.07 -10.03
CA HIS A 708 -2.09 -6.67 -11.28
C HIS A 708 -1.72 -7.63 -12.43
N ASP A 709 -2.66 -7.84 -13.35
CA ASP A 709 -2.46 -8.63 -14.58
C ASP A 709 -1.37 -8.05 -15.51
N TRP A 710 -0.93 -6.82 -15.24
CA TRP A 710 0.11 -6.11 -15.97
C TRP A 710 1.54 -6.49 -15.53
N GLY A 711 1.72 -7.13 -14.36
CA GLY A 711 3.05 -7.59 -13.90
C GLY A 711 3.82 -8.46 -14.91
N PRO A 712 3.20 -9.48 -15.52
CA PRO A 712 3.83 -10.30 -16.57
C PRO A 712 4.29 -9.52 -17.81
N ILE A 713 3.58 -8.46 -18.23
CA ILE A 713 3.95 -7.63 -19.39
C ILE A 713 5.01 -6.58 -19.01
N ILE A 714 4.87 -5.90 -17.87
CA ILE A 714 5.88 -4.95 -17.36
C ILE A 714 7.24 -5.64 -17.14
N SER A 715 7.26 -6.88 -16.62
CA SER A 715 8.51 -7.63 -16.43
C SER A 715 9.32 -7.86 -17.72
N LYS A 716 8.72 -7.68 -18.92
CA LYS A 716 9.40 -7.81 -20.22
C LYS A 716 10.23 -6.59 -20.62
N SER A 717 10.13 -5.46 -19.93
CA SER A 717 10.93 -4.26 -20.22
C SER A 717 12.43 -4.55 -20.12
N VAL A 718 12.83 -5.31 -19.10
CA VAL A 718 14.20 -5.77 -18.89
C VAL A 718 14.32 -7.27 -19.22
N PRO A 719 15.12 -7.67 -20.23
CA PRO A 719 15.20 -9.06 -20.66
C PRO A 719 15.57 -10.06 -19.56
N TYR A 720 16.44 -9.69 -18.62
CA TYR A 720 16.84 -10.56 -17.52
C TYR A 720 15.81 -10.62 -16.39
N LEU A 721 15.04 -9.55 -16.15
CA LEU A 721 13.90 -9.56 -15.23
C LEU A 721 12.81 -10.55 -15.70
N PHE A 722 12.56 -10.64 -17.01
CA PHE A 722 11.63 -11.62 -17.56
C PHE A 722 12.17 -13.05 -17.62
N LYS A 723 13.48 -13.23 -17.89
CA LYS A 723 14.09 -14.53 -18.20
C LYS A 723 14.70 -15.24 -16.99
N ASN A 724 15.30 -14.49 -16.07
CA ASN A 724 16.14 -15.05 -15.00
C ASN A 724 15.52 -14.84 -13.62
N SER A 725 14.96 -13.65 -13.35
CA SER A 725 14.42 -13.30 -12.04
C SER A 725 13.18 -14.09 -11.64
N ILE A 726 13.02 -14.26 -10.33
CA ILE A 726 11.85 -14.87 -9.71
C ILE A 726 10.71 -13.84 -9.77
N ARG A 727 9.60 -14.18 -10.42
CA ARG A 727 8.42 -13.29 -10.45
C ARG A 727 7.32 -13.87 -9.59
N ALA A 728 7.00 -13.21 -8.49
CA ALA A 728 5.85 -13.54 -7.65
C ALA A 728 4.60 -12.85 -8.21
N LEU A 729 3.68 -13.63 -8.81
CA LEU A 729 2.61 -13.10 -9.67
C LEU A 729 1.24 -13.65 -9.25
N CYS A 730 0.24 -12.77 -9.06
CA CYS A 730 -1.16 -13.22 -8.93
C CYS A 730 -1.68 -13.77 -10.28
N ASN A 731 -1.37 -13.08 -11.40
CA ASN A 731 -1.68 -13.55 -12.75
C ASN A 731 -0.68 -14.63 -13.22
N ALA A 732 -0.77 -15.82 -12.62
CA ALA A 732 0.15 -16.93 -12.86
C ALA A 732 -0.27 -17.84 -14.04
N ASN A 733 -0.37 -17.26 -15.25
CA ASN A 733 -0.79 -17.98 -16.46
C ASN A 733 0.39 -18.62 -17.21
N THR A 734 0.42 -19.97 -17.31
CA THR A 734 1.50 -20.68 -18.01
C THR A 734 1.53 -20.44 -19.53
N SER A 735 0.40 -20.08 -20.14
CA SER A 735 0.33 -19.72 -21.56
C SER A 735 0.94 -18.33 -21.88
N GLU A 736 0.96 -17.42 -20.89
CA GLU A 736 1.52 -16.05 -21.02
C GLU A 736 3.03 -15.98 -20.69
N GLY A 737 3.65 -17.13 -20.40
CA GLY A 737 5.07 -17.25 -20.09
C GLY A 737 5.40 -17.30 -18.61
N PHE A 738 4.44 -17.59 -17.72
CA PHE A 738 4.74 -18.02 -16.34
C PHE A 738 5.48 -19.37 -16.35
N LYS A 739 6.52 -19.52 -15.54
CA LYS A 739 7.38 -20.71 -15.46
C LYS A 739 7.43 -21.26 -14.04
N LEU A 740 6.78 -22.40 -13.80
CA LEU A 740 6.72 -23.08 -12.49
C LEU A 740 8.09 -23.30 -11.84
N SER A 741 9.16 -23.52 -12.62
CA SER A 741 10.51 -23.77 -12.10
C SER A 741 11.26 -22.51 -11.62
N ARG A 742 10.68 -21.30 -11.76
CA ARG A 742 11.35 -20.02 -11.51
C ARG A 742 10.42 -18.98 -10.89
N ASP A 743 9.22 -18.86 -11.43
CA ASP A 743 8.20 -17.95 -10.94
C ASP A 743 7.46 -18.53 -9.72
N VAL A 744 6.78 -17.65 -8.98
CA VAL A 744 6.00 -17.99 -7.77
C VAL A 744 4.55 -17.56 -8.01
N SER A 745 3.61 -18.49 -7.82
CA SER A 745 2.18 -18.18 -7.89
C SER A 745 1.71 -17.75 -6.51
N ILE A 746 1.17 -16.54 -6.42
CA ILE A 746 0.64 -15.94 -5.18
C ILE A 746 -0.88 -15.77 -5.30
N PRO A 747 -1.63 -15.85 -4.19
CA PRO A 747 -3.07 -15.72 -4.23
C PRO A 747 -3.49 -14.26 -4.43
N GLU A 748 -4.43 -14.01 -5.34
CA GLU A 748 -5.19 -12.77 -5.31
C GLU A 748 -6.21 -12.83 -4.17
N ILE A 749 -6.21 -11.83 -3.29
CA ILE A 749 -7.07 -11.76 -2.12
C ILE A 749 -7.78 -10.42 -2.13
N TYR A 750 -9.11 -10.45 -2.25
CA TYR A 750 -9.90 -9.26 -2.04
C TYR A 750 -9.92 -8.97 -0.55
N LEU A 751 -9.14 -7.96 -0.18
CA LEU A 751 -9.06 -7.40 1.16
C LEU A 751 -9.78 -6.05 1.09
N PRO A 752 -11.14 -5.99 1.11
CA PRO A 752 -11.89 -4.72 1.04
C PRO A 752 -11.43 -3.69 2.09
N HIS A 753 -10.71 -4.19 3.09
CA HIS A 753 -10.45 -3.64 4.39
C HIS A 753 -8.98 -3.83 4.85
N GLY A 754 -8.09 -4.29 3.95
CA GLY A 754 -6.69 -4.62 4.28
C GLY A 754 -6.49 -5.78 5.26
N THR A 755 -7.56 -6.41 5.73
CA THR A 755 -7.58 -7.51 6.70
C THR A 755 -8.49 -8.64 6.24
N THR A 756 -8.37 -9.80 6.89
CA THR A 756 -9.22 -10.99 6.70
C THR A 756 -10.37 -11.08 7.72
N GLU A 757 -10.45 -10.15 8.65
CA GLU A 757 -11.52 -10.09 9.66
C GLU A 757 -12.92 -10.04 9.01
N GLY A 758 -13.89 -10.72 9.61
CA GLY A 758 -15.26 -10.85 9.08
C GLY A 758 -15.42 -11.82 7.89
N LEU A 759 -14.35 -12.13 7.15
CA LEU A 759 -14.38 -13.06 6.02
C LEU A 759 -14.28 -14.53 6.46
N LEU A 760 -13.55 -14.80 7.55
CA LEU A 760 -13.28 -16.17 8.03
C LEU A 760 -14.51 -16.80 8.71
N GLY A 761 -14.85 -18.05 8.34
CA GLY A 761 -15.87 -18.85 9.02
C GLY A 761 -16.72 -19.68 8.07
N GLY A 762 -18.03 -19.54 8.21
CA GLY A 762 -19.06 -20.21 7.43
C GLY A 762 -19.83 -21.32 8.18
N PRO A 763 -21.07 -21.63 7.78
CA PRO A 763 -21.89 -22.65 8.41
C PRO A 763 -21.38 -24.07 8.12
N SER A 764 -21.86 -25.02 8.92
CA SER A 764 -21.59 -26.46 8.73
C SER A 764 -22.03 -26.95 7.35
N PRO A 765 -21.42 -28.03 6.81
CA PRO A 765 -21.78 -28.58 5.51
C PRO A 765 -23.26 -28.98 5.35
N SER A 766 -23.95 -29.31 6.45
CA SER A 766 -25.39 -29.62 6.48
C SER A 766 -26.29 -28.42 6.18
N ASN A 767 -25.83 -27.21 6.52
CA ASN A 767 -26.64 -25.99 6.49
C ASN A 767 -26.43 -25.19 5.19
N ARG A 768 -25.74 -25.78 4.20
CA ARG A 768 -25.44 -25.19 2.89
C ARG A 768 -26.50 -25.61 1.88
N THR A 769 -27.45 -24.72 1.63
CA THR A 769 -28.64 -24.97 0.81
C THR A 769 -28.42 -24.74 -0.68
N ILE A 770 -27.40 -24.00 -1.09
CA ILE A 770 -27.07 -23.75 -2.50
C ILE A 770 -26.04 -24.80 -2.93
N LEU A 771 -26.28 -25.49 -4.06
CA LEU A 771 -25.32 -26.44 -4.62
C LEU A 771 -24.08 -25.71 -5.12
N VAL A 772 -24.27 -24.75 -6.03
CA VAL A 772 -23.17 -24.00 -6.63
C VAL A 772 -23.52 -22.53 -6.85
N PHE A 773 -22.57 -21.65 -6.55
CA PHE A 773 -22.74 -20.21 -6.65
C PHE A 773 -21.65 -19.51 -7.49
N PHE A 774 -22.08 -18.51 -8.25
CA PHE A 774 -21.25 -17.51 -8.91
C PHE A 774 -21.99 -16.17 -8.97
N SER A 775 -21.31 -15.09 -8.60
CA SER A 775 -21.70 -13.74 -9.01
C SER A 775 -20.49 -12.93 -9.44
N GLY A 776 -20.57 -12.31 -10.63
CA GLY A 776 -19.55 -11.47 -11.22
C GLY A 776 -19.86 -11.11 -12.67
N GLY A 777 -19.51 -9.89 -13.08
CA GLY A 777 -19.75 -9.39 -14.45
C GLY A 777 -18.99 -10.16 -15.55
N VAL A 778 -19.33 -9.87 -16.80
CA VAL A 778 -18.64 -10.42 -17.99
C VAL A 778 -17.25 -9.81 -18.05
N HIS A 779 -16.24 -10.62 -17.74
CA HIS A 779 -14.83 -10.23 -17.66
C HIS A 779 -14.02 -11.41 -18.14
N GLY A 780 -13.46 -11.33 -19.35
CA GLY A 780 -12.84 -12.47 -20.03
C GLY A 780 -13.80 -13.53 -20.58
N TYR A 781 -13.27 -14.31 -21.53
CA TYR A 781 -14.01 -15.31 -22.31
C TYR A 781 -14.69 -16.38 -21.45
N ILE A 782 -14.02 -16.88 -20.40
CA ILE A 782 -14.55 -17.96 -19.57
C ILE A 782 -15.82 -17.52 -18.83
N ARG A 783 -15.88 -16.28 -18.31
CA ARG A 783 -17.11 -15.74 -17.69
C ARG A 783 -18.21 -15.46 -18.70
N GLU A 784 -17.87 -15.04 -19.93
CA GLU A 784 -18.85 -14.91 -21.01
C GLU A 784 -19.54 -16.27 -21.31
N VAL A 785 -18.75 -17.34 -21.49
CA VAL A 785 -19.27 -18.69 -21.75
C VAL A 785 -20.10 -19.20 -20.56
N LEU A 786 -19.62 -19.02 -19.33
CA LEU A 786 -20.32 -19.40 -18.10
C LEU A 786 -21.70 -18.72 -18.00
N LEU A 787 -21.74 -17.40 -18.13
CA LEU A 787 -22.98 -16.62 -18.00
C LEU A 787 -23.94 -16.88 -19.16
N LYS A 788 -23.43 -16.97 -20.41
CA LYS A 788 -24.23 -17.30 -21.59
C LYS A 788 -24.93 -18.65 -21.48
N HIS A 789 -24.30 -19.62 -20.82
CA HIS A 789 -24.91 -20.94 -20.61
C HIS A 789 -25.86 -20.99 -19.39
N TRP A 790 -25.51 -20.33 -18.29
CA TRP A 790 -26.16 -20.56 -16.98
C TRP A 790 -27.03 -19.41 -16.45
N GLU A 791 -26.85 -18.16 -16.88
CA GLU A 791 -27.49 -17.00 -16.22
C GLU A 791 -29.03 -17.03 -16.24
N ASN A 792 -29.61 -17.54 -17.32
CA ASN A 792 -31.06 -17.63 -17.49
C ASN A 792 -31.65 -19.01 -17.14
N LYS A 793 -30.85 -19.92 -16.56
CA LYS A 793 -31.29 -21.28 -16.22
C LYS A 793 -31.87 -21.34 -14.81
N THR A 794 -33.16 -21.67 -14.70
CA THR A 794 -33.86 -21.93 -13.43
C THR A 794 -33.65 -23.36 -12.95
N GLU A 795 -32.40 -23.75 -12.71
CA GLU A 795 -32.02 -25.08 -12.25
C GLU A 795 -31.84 -25.14 -10.72
N ASP A 796 -32.46 -26.14 -10.07
CA ASP A 796 -32.39 -26.27 -8.61
C ASP A 796 -30.94 -26.34 -8.08
N GLY A 797 -30.71 -25.66 -6.97
CA GLY A 797 -29.41 -25.49 -6.32
C GLY A 797 -28.38 -24.63 -7.06
N VAL A 798 -28.61 -24.23 -8.32
CA VAL A 798 -27.65 -23.45 -9.13
C VAL A 798 -27.96 -21.96 -9.05
N LYS A 799 -26.97 -21.15 -8.66
CA LYS A 799 -27.08 -19.68 -8.66
C LYS A 799 -25.89 -19.05 -9.38
N ILE A 800 -26.01 -18.79 -10.67
CA ILE A 800 -24.96 -18.21 -11.52
C ILE A 800 -25.54 -16.98 -12.22
N GLN A 801 -25.02 -15.77 -11.95
CA GLN A 801 -25.56 -14.51 -12.49
C GLN A 801 -24.52 -13.39 -12.49
N LYS A 802 -24.67 -12.36 -13.33
CA LYS A 802 -23.74 -11.20 -13.34
C LYS A 802 -23.73 -10.46 -12.00
N TYR A 803 -24.90 -10.04 -11.53
CA TYR A 803 -25.06 -9.22 -10.33
C TYR A 803 -26.14 -9.79 -9.42
N LEU A 804 -26.00 -9.57 -8.12
CA LEU A 804 -27.03 -9.95 -7.15
C LEU A 804 -28.24 -9.00 -7.21
N PRO A 805 -29.46 -9.49 -6.92
CA PRO A 805 -30.60 -8.65 -6.64
C PRO A 805 -30.30 -7.59 -5.56
N LYS A 806 -30.92 -6.42 -5.69
CA LYS A 806 -30.70 -5.30 -4.76
C LYS A 806 -31.14 -5.67 -3.34
N GLY A 807 -30.17 -5.79 -2.43
CA GLY A 807 -30.39 -6.14 -1.02
C GLY A 807 -29.89 -7.53 -0.63
N ASP A 808 -29.50 -8.37 -1.58
CA ASP A 808 -28.82 -9.64 -1.30
C ASP A 808 -27.36 -9.41 -0.89
N ASP A 809 -26.93 -10.05 0.19
CA ASP A 809 -25.54 -10.06 0.64
C ASP A 809 -24.74 -11.18 -0.07
N TYR A 810 -23.61 -10.81 -0.67
CA TYR A 810 -22.74 -11.70 -1.44
C TYR A 810 -22.08 -12.78 -0.58
N TYR A 811 -21.50 -12.39 0.57
CA TYR A 811 -20.82 -13.32 1.46
C TYR A 811 -21.79 -14.30 2.11
N GLU A 812 -23.04 -13.91 2.33
CA GLU A 812 -24.11 -14.83 2.72
C GLU A 812 -24.46 -15.86 1.65
N GLN A 813 -24.44 -15.52 0.35
CA GLN A 813 -24.59 -16.54 -0.70
C GLN A 813 -23.40 -17.50 -0.71
N VAL A 814 -22.15 -17.00 -0.60
CA VAL A 814 -20.94 -17.83 -0.51
C VAL A 814 -20.99 -18.77 0.70
N ARG A 815 -21.37 -18.27 1.88
CA ARG A 815 -21.54 -19.07 3.11
C ARG A 815 -22.61 -20.15 2.98
N LYS A 816 -23.71 -19.87 2.27
CA LYS A 816 -24.81 -20.84 2.02
C LYS A 816 -24.50 -21.87 0.92
N SER A 817 -23.39 -21.72 0.20
CA SER A 817 -23.04 -22.54 -0.96
C SER A 817 -22.11 -23.70 -0.61
N LYS A 818 -22.35 -24.86 -1.23
CA LYS A 818 -21.45 -26.03 -1.14
C LYS A 818 -20.20 -25.82 -1.99
N TYR A 819 -20.41 -25.39 -3.24
CA TYR A 819 -19.38 -25.14 -4.25
C TYR A 819 -19.42 -23.68 -4.73
N CYS A 820 -18.25 -23.07 -4.99
CA CYS A 820 -18.15 -21.67 -5.40
C CYS A 820 -17.25 -21.54 -6.63
N ILE A 821 -17.78 -21.01 -7.73
CA ILE A 821 -17.07 -20.95 -9.02
C ILE A 821 -16.05 -19.80 -9.02
N CYS A 822 -14.82 -20.14 -9.36
CA CYS A 822 -13.66 -19.26 -9.40
C CYS A 822 -13.21 -19.08 -10.86
N ALA A 823 -14.10 -18.62 -11.74
CA ALA A 823 -13.82 -18.45 -13.16
C ALA A 823 -12.77 -17.35 -13.41
N SER A 824 -11.79 -17.61 -14.28
CA SER A 824 -10.82 -16.59 -14.75
C SER A 824 -11.50 -15.33 -15.30
N GLY A 825 -10.83 -14.19 -15.13
CA GLY A 825 -11.17 -12.92 -15.74
C GLY A 825 -10.53 -12.79 -17.13
N TRP A 826 -10.01 -11.60 -17.44
CA TRP A 826 -8.97 -11.46 -18.45
C TRP A 826 -7.68 -12.13 -17.97
N GLU A 827 -7.37 -11.93 -16.69
CA GLU A 827 -6.37 -12.63 -15.89
C GLU A 827 -6.85 -13.99 -15.38
N VAL A 828 -5.90 -14.91 -15.12
CA VAL A 828 -6.21 -16.21 -14.49
C VAL A 828 -6.40 -16.11 -12.97
N ALA A 829 -6.12 -14.97 -12.35
CA ALA A 829 -6.39 -14.73 -10.93
C ALA A 829 -7.91 -14.72 -10.62
N SER A 830 -8.30 -14.83 -9.35
CA SER A 830 -9.61 -14.39 -8.85
C SER A 830 -9.64 -14.43 -7.32
N PRO A 831 -10.12 -13.38 -6.62
CA PRO A 831 -10.24 -13.42 -5.16
C PRO A 831 -11.24 -14.47 -4.67
N ARG A 832 -12.21 -14.85 -5.54
CA ARG A 832 -13.26 -15.86 -5.26
C ARG A 832 -12.70 -17.19 -4.77
N MET A 833 -11.49 -17.55 -5.20
CA MET A 833 -10.79 -18.75 -4.76
C MET A 833 -10.49 -18.71 -3.26
N VAL A 834 -10.01 -17.57 -2.76
CA VAL A 834 -9.68 -17.38 -1.34
C VAL A 834 -10.93 -17.04 -0.53
N GLU A 835 -11.87 -16.27 -1.07
CA GLU A 835 -13.19 -16.05 -0.43
C GLU A 835 -13.93 -17.36 -0.15
N ALA A 836 -13.91 -18.31 -1.10
CA ALA A 836 -14.48 -19.63 -0.93
C ALA A 836 -13.81 -20.39 0.24
N LEU A 837 -12.47 -20.43 0.28
CA LEU A 837 -11.72 -21.04 1.38
C LEU A 837 -12.05 -20.38 2.73
N TYR A 838 -12.06 -19.05 2.81
CA TYR A 838 -12.38 -18.26 4.00
C TYR A 838 -13.77 -18.56 4.54
N MET A 839 -14.78 -18.70 3.69
CA MET A 839 -16.18 -18.97 4.07
C MET A 839 -16.54 -20.46 4.05
N GLY A 840 -15.57 -21.35 3.82
CA GLY A 840 -15.73 -22.81 3.90
C GLY A 840 -16.54 -23.41 2.76
N CYS A 841 -16.64 -22.71 1.64
CA CYS A 841 -17.17 -23.19 0.37
C CYS A 841 -16.04 -23.93 -0.39
N VAL A 842 -16.34 -25.02 -1.10
CA VAL A 842 -15.33 -25.72 -1.90
C VAL A 842 -15.06 -24.93 -3.19
N PRO A 843 -13.81 -24.48 -3.46
CA PRO A 843 -13.50 -23.76 -4.69
C PRO A 843 -13.66 -24.65 -5.92
N VAL A 844 -14.37 -24.16 -6.93
CA VAL A 844 -14.47 -24.78 -8.26
C VAL A 844 -13.66 -23.95 -9.25
N LEU A 845 -12.50 -24.45 -9.64
CA LEU A 845 -11.56 -23.75 -10.51
C LEU A 845 -11.95 -23.98 -11.98
N VAL A 846 -12.48 -22.94 -12.61
CA VAL A 846 -12.71 -22.88 -14.07
C VAL A 846 -11.66 -21.94 -14.63
N LYS A 847 -10.42 -22.45 -14.69
CA LYS A 847 -9.19 -21.69 -14.95
C LYS A 847 -8.23 -22.55 -15.76
N ASP A 848 -8.29 -22.45 -17.08
CA ASP A 848 -7.30 -23.08 -17.95
C ASP A 848 -5.92 -22.41 -17.72
N ASP A 849 -4.83 -23.18 -17.83
CA ASP A 849 -3.43 -22.73 -17.71
C ASP A 849 -3.04 -21.97 -16.41
N TYR A 850 -3.82 -22.07 -15.32
CA TYR A 850 -3.48 -21.42 -14.05
C TYR A 850 -2.54 -22.25 -13.18
N ALA A 851 -1.36 -21.71 -12.88
CA ALA A 851 -0.52 -22.20 -11.80
C ALA A 851 -1.13 -21.83 -10.44
N LYS A 852 -1.67 -22.81 -9.70
CA LYS A 852 -2.35 -22.59 -8.42
C LYS A 852 -1.38 -22.09 -7.33
N PRO A 853 -1.75 -21.13 -6.47
CA PRO A 853 -0.86 -20.60 -5.43
C PRO A 853 -0.38 -21.66 -4.46
N PHE A 854 0.89 -21.57 -4.07
CA PHE A 854 1.57 -22.52 -3.17
C PHE A 854 1.51 -23.99 -3.64
N GLY A 855 1.33 -24.23 -4.95
CA GLY A 855 1.18 -25.56 -5.55
C GLY A 855 2.37 -26.50 -5.33
N ASP A 856 3.57 -25.96 -5.09
CA ASP A 856 4.78 -26.71 -4.69
C ASP A 856 4.60 -27.46 -3.35
N VAL A 857 3.72 -26.96 -2.48
CA VAL A 857 3.50 -27.44 -1.12
C VAL A 857 2.10 -28.04 -0.95
N LEU A 858 1.07 -27.38 -1.47
CA LEU A 858 -0.34 -27.75 -1.29
C LEU A 858 -0.86 -28.63 -2.43
N ASN A 859 -1.44 -29.77 -2.08
CA ASN A 859 -2.16 -30.64 -3.00
C ASN A 859 -3.63 -30.15 -3.14
N TRP A 860 -3.85 -29.25 -4.09
CA TRP A 860 -5.13 -28.62 -4.38
C TRP A 860 -6.27 -29.61 -4.68
N ASP A 861 -5.97 -30.75 -5.31
CA ASP A 861 -6.98 -31.78 -5.67
C ASP A 861 -7.64 -32.41 -4.43
N THR A 862 -7.08 -32.16 -3.23
CA THR A 862 -7.65 -32.59 -1.95
C THR A 862 -8.60 -31.59 -1.31
N PHE A 863 -8.77 -30.38 -1.86
CA PHE A 863 -9.67 -29.34 -1.34
C PHE A 863 -10.38 -28.46 -2.39
N SER A 864 -10.03 -28.51 -3.68
CA SER A 864 -10.76 -27.88 -4.79
C SER A 864 -11.38 -28.91 -5.75
N VAL A 865 -12.16 -28.41 -6.72
CA VAL A 865 -12.62 -29.15 -7.89
C VAL A 865 -12.22 -28.38 -9.14
N ASP A 866 -11.47 -29.00 -10.03
CA ASP A 866 -11.09 -28.39 -11.30
C ASP A 866 -12.09 -28.79 -12.40
N ILE A 867 -12.56 -27.83 -13.19
CA ILE A 867 -13.43 -28.06 -14.35
C ILE A 867 -12.86 -27.26 -15.53
N PRO A 868 -12.38 -27.93 -16.61
CA PRO A 868 -11.89 -27.24 -17.81
C PRO A 868 -12.99 -26.34 -18.41
N SER A 869 -12.62 -25.22 -19.04
CA SER A 869 -13.63 -24.30 -19.61
C SER A 869 -14.57 -24.95 -20.62
N SER A 870 -14.10 -25.97 -21.34
CA SER A 870 -14.90 -26.79 -22.28
C SER A 870 -16.03 -27.58 -21.61
N HIS A 871 -15.97 -27.81 -20.30
CA HIS A 871 -16.94 -28.58 -19.52
C HIS A 871 -17.92 -27.71 -18.70
N ILE A 872 -17.94 -26.38 -18.93
CA ILE A 872 -18.93 -25.46 -18.35
C ILE A 872 -20.39 -25.96 -18.51
N PRO A 873 -20.83 -26.53 -19.65
CA PRO A 873 -22.19 -27.04 -19.81
C PRO A 873 -22.56 -28.18 -18.84
N GLN A 874 -21.60 -29.03 -18.47
CA GLN A 874 -21.80 -30.20 -17.59
C GLN A 874 -21.52 -29.89 -16.11
N LEU A 875 -21.29 -28.62 -15.76
CA LEU A 875 -20.84 -28.21 -14.42
C LEU A 875 -21.73 -28.76 -13.29
N LYS A 876 -23.05 -28.74 -13.45
CA LYS A 876 -23.97 -29.27 -12.44
C LYS A 876 -23.84 -30.79 -12.29
N ASP A 877 -23.80 -31.52 -13.40
CA ASP A 877 -23.70 -32.98 -13.41
C ASP A 877 -22.40 -33.45 -12.75
N ILE A 878 -21.28 -32.78 -13.07
CA ILE A 878 -19.96 -33.02 -12.47
C ILE A 878 -20.01 -32.82 -10.95
N LEU A 879 -20.62 -31.73 -10.47
CA LEU A 879 -20.70 -31.42 -9.04
C LEU A 879 -21.68 -32.32 -8.27
N MET A 880 -22.77 -32.76 -8.92
CA MET A 880 -23.72 -33.75 -8.38
C MET A 880 -23.13 -35.16 -8.32
N ALA A 881 -22.25 -35.52 -9.26
CA ALA A 881 -21.57 -36.82 -9.27
C ALA A 881 -20.53 -36.98 -8.14
N ILE A 882 -20.13 -35.91 -7.45
CA ILE A 882 -19.21 -35.97 -6.31
C ILE A 882 -19.94 -36.56 -5.09
N PRO A 883 -19.53 -37.74 -4.57
CA PRO A 883 -20.21 -38.34 -3.42
C PRO A 883 -20.10 -37.47 -2.17
N GLN A 884 -21.14 -37.43 -1.34
CA GLN A 884 -21.20 -36.60 -0.12
C GLN A 884 -19.97 -36.79 0.79
N ARG A 885 -19.42 -38.00 0.90
CA ARG A 885 -18.18 -38.28 1.65
C ARG A 885 -16.94 -37.58 1.06
N LYS A 886 -16.85 -37.46 -0.26
CA LYS A 886 -15.77 -36.71 -0.95
C LYS A 886 -15.96 -35.21 -0.74
N TYR A 887 -17.18 -34.68 -0.89
CA TYR A 887 -17.49 -33.28 -0.60
C TYR A 887 -17.09 -32.86 0.83
N LEU A 888 -17.48 -33.65 1.84
CA LEU A 888 -17.10 -33.38 3.25
C LEU A 888 -15.58 -33.39 3.47
N LYS A 889 -14.83 -34.24 2.75
CA LYS A 889 -13.36 -34.24 2.80
C LYS A 889 -12.78 -32.98 2.16
N LEU A 890 -13.24 -32.60 0.97
CA LEU A 890 -12.80 -31.36 0.29
C LEU A 890 -13.02 -30.14 1.19
N GLN A 891 -14.21 -30.02 1.78
CA GLN A 891 -14.57 -28.89 2.65
C GLN A 891 -13.72 -28.84 3.93
N LYS A 892 -13.51 -29.98 4.60
CA LYS A 892 -12.65 -30.05 5.80
C LYS A 892 -11.20 -29.68 5.47
N ASN A 893 -10.67 -30.19 4.36
CA ASN A 893 -9.32 -29.91 3.90
C ASN A 893 -9.16 -28.42 3.51
N GLY A 894 -10.16 -27.82 2.86
CA GLY A 894 -10.21 -26.38 2.58
C GLY A 894 -10.16 -25.52 3.84
N ALA A 895 -10.86 -25.93 4.90
CA ALA A 895 -10.79 -25.27 6.21
C ALA A 895 -9.41 -25.44 6.88
N GLN A 896 -8.70 -26.55 6.66
CA GLN A 896 -7.34 -26.77 7.16
C GLN A 896 -6.32 -25.86 6.46
N VAL A 897 -6.31 -25.82 5.13
CA VAL A 897 -5.34 -25.01 4.37
C VAL A 897 -5.59 -23.50 4.46
N ARG A 898 -6.81 -23.09 4.85
CA ARG A 898 -7.23 -21.68 5.01
C ARG A 898 -6.18 -20.80 5.68
N LYS A 899 -5.49 -21.29 6.72
CA LYS A 899 -4.47 -20.53 7.47
C LYS A 899 -3.34 -19.98 6.58
N HIS A 900 -3.00 -20.68 5.50
CA HIS A 900 -1.93 -20.31 4.56
C HIS A 900 -2.31 -19.17 3.61
N PHE A 901 -3.58 -18.78 3.60
CA PHE A 901 -4.09 -17.65 2.81
C PHE A 901 -4.41 -16.44 3.69
N VAL A 902 -4.47 -16.61 5.02
CA VAL A 902 -4.77 -15.52 5.95
C VAL A 902 -3.65 -14.48 5.94
N VAL A 903 -4.01 -13.20 5.81
CA VAL A 903 -3.16 -12.05 6.12
C VAL A 903 -3.22 -11.79 7.63
N ASN A 904 -2.06 -11.76 8.30
CA ASN A 904 -1.92 -11.28 9.67
C ASN A 904 -0.93 -10.13 9.69
N LEU A 905 -1.10 -9.23 10.66
CA LEU A 905 -0.17 -8.14 10.91
C LEU A 905 0.05 -8.02 12.44
N PRO A 906 1.30 -8.13 12.94
CA PRO A 906 2.48 -8.56 12.19
C PRO A 906 2.30 -9.97 11.59
N PRO A 907 3.00 -10.31 10.49
CA PRO A 907 2.94 -11.63 9.88
C PRO A 907 3.24 -12.76 10.86
N LYS A 908 2.48 -13.86 10.77
CA LYS A 908 2.58 -15.03 11.67
C LYS A 908 3.11 -16.26 10.95
N ARG A 909 3.78 -17.16 11.67
CA ARG A 909 4.34 -18.39 11.08
C ARG A 909 3.26 -19.14 10.26
N TYR A 910 3.62 -19.54 9.05
CA TYR A 910 2.78 -20.22 8.05
C TYR A 910 1.58 -19.44 7.48
N ASP A 911 1.51 -18.12 7.65
CA ASP A 911 0.49 -17.28 7.00
C ASP A 911 0.85 -16.91 5.55
N VAL A 912 0.01 -16.13 4.87
CA VAL A 912 0.19 -15.87 3.42
C VAL A 912 1.52 -15.19 3.10
N PHE A 913 1.97 -14.24 3.93
CA PHE A 913 3.26 -13.58 3.76
C PHE A 913 4.41 -14.59 3.85
N HIS A 914 4.40 -15.43 4.89
CA HIS A 914 5.42 -16.46 5.06
C HIS A 914 5.35 -17.56 3.99
N MET A 915 4.18 -17.86 3.43
CA MET A 915 4.02 -18.83 2.34
C MET A 915 4.54 -18.29 1.00
N ILE A 916 4.39 -16.99 0.74
CA ILE A 916 5.02 -16.31 -0.41
C ILE A 916 6.55 -16.37 -0.27
N LEU A 917 7.09 -16.00 0.89
CA LEU A 917 8.54 -16.10 1.16
C LEU A 917 9.06 -17.54 1.05
N HIS A 918 8.29 -18.52 1.50
CA HIS A 918 8.64 -19.94 1.37
C HIS A 918 8.71 -20.39 -0.09
N SER A 919 7.77 -19.93 -0.93
CA SER A 919 7.84 -20.21 -2.37
C SER A 919 9.03 -19.54 -3.06
N ILE A 920 9.42 -18.33 -2.66
CA ILE A 920 10.64 -17.66 -3.16
C ILE A 920 11.90 -18.42 -2.70
N TRP A 921 11.94 -18.87 -1.44
CA TRP A 921 13.00 -19.68 -0.87
C TRP A 921 13.22 -20.99 -1.64
N LEU A 922 12.13 -21.67 -2.07
CA LEU A 922 12.24 -22.86 -2.93
C LEU A 922 12.94 -22.53 -4.26
N ARG A 923 12.59 -21.43 -4.93
CA ARG A 923 13.25 -21.02 -6.19
C ARG A 923 14.72 -20.67 -5.99
N ARG A 924 15.10 -20.11 -4.83
CA ARG A 924 16.51 -19.89 -4.49
C ARG A 924 17.26 -21.19 -4.18
N LEU A 925 16.61 -22.17 -3.57
CA LEU A 925 17.16 -23.52 -3.38
C LEU A 925 17.36 -24.24 -4.72
N ASP A 926 16.46 -24.08 -5.69
CA ASP A 926 16.58 -24.72 -7.01
C ASP A 926 17.64 -24.05 -7.91
N THR A 927 18.02 -22.81 -7.60
CA THR A 927 19.02 -22.03 -8.34
C THR A 927 20.43 -22.18 -7.74
N HIS A 928 21.45 -22.31 -8.59
CA HIS A 928 22.86 -22.35 -8.21
C HIS A 928 23.63 -21.21 -8.89
N ILE A 929 24.29 -20.36 -8.10
CA ILE A 929 25.10 -19.24 -8.59
C ILE A 929 26.58 -19.57 -8.34
N ARG A 930 27.46 -19.20 -9.27
CA ARG A 930 28.91 -19.43 -9.20
C ARG A 930 29.67 -18.13 -9.39
N ASP A 931 30.81 -18.00 -8.74
CA ASP A 931 31.72 -16.88 -8.99
C ASP A 931 32.30 -16.98 -10.41
N ILE A 932 32.36 -15.86 -11.13
CA ILE A 932 32.84 -15.78 -12.53
C ILE A 932 34.30 -16.29 -12.64
N ASN A 933 35.06 -16.21 -11.56
CA ASN A 933 36.46 -16.63 -11.48
C ASN A 933 36.67 -18.15 -11.26
N ASP A 934 35.62 -18.94 -11.02
CA ASP A 934 35.72 -20.41 -10.86
C ASP A 934 35.65 -21.17 -12.21
N GLN A 935 35.90 -20.49 -13.34
CA GLN A 935 35.98 -21.08 -14.70
C GLN A 935 37.43 -21.22 -15.25
N SER A 936 38.46 -21.00 -14.44
CA SER A 936 39.88 -21.10 -14.83
C SER A 936 40.51 -22.46 -14.48
#